data_AF-R2RD97-F1
#
_entry.id   AF-R2RD97-F1
#
_cell.length_a   1.000
_cell.length_b   1.000
_cell.length_c   1.000
_cell.angle_alpha   90.00
_cell.angle_beta   90.00
_cell.angle_gamma   90.00
#
_symmetry.space_group_name_H-M   'P 1'
#
loop_
_entity.id
_entity.type
_entity.pdbx_description
1 polymer ?
#
loop_
_entity_poly.entity_id
_entity_poly.type
_entity_poly.pdbx_seq_one_letter_code
_entity_poly.pdbx_strand_id
1 'polypeptide(L)'
;MDKTFVLTEERKFTKLEEQMIWQKPSSHKTSQEEIRIAAEIKNNWLDPEMKIMNILLEGDAGSGKTQLARALSADLQLPYTKVTCFADMDKTDVFGALLPVVSSDDNEDQELLEAIYQTDSLQDVLSVIETHFQIDANQAKERLSKLIERLDSDEKAASVDYKFYPSEIVRAMQKGYLLEIQEPTVIRDASVLVALNSALEPNGLLNIPTGIIRRHPDCIVVITTNRNYQGNRPLNESLRDRVQHAEKMDLPSIEVMIERAIAKTNFTDREYLEIMAEIIRLLDETAKANAIKGVAGMRSYFFWVNSLKQGQDPLESIFPKVLYKLTTDETELKILQDALEQSKLLTALQQVKNQQKLRQGRRISQDEADLRNITEESEEATLKSEAQDAGSSTAPETIETEEATPEKTKQPEAASISDEAERSDADAQSQSASVDEEDKIGSAMSLDELTEIDKTKRKELNREIRESLKETIHAKEGTILHRPTINEAAIKNGQELTKMVSPEVESLSRVINDLLNKEVSNDYAGGKYYGSRFNPSHVAYGDLRNFDKKNPPNEQPSLALAVRVDESGSMLRDDRIQNAKLAAVALSLFAEKTNIPLMLYGDSADLSQREKTSIYSYKEFDDGYDFMAAKIATMKPRQNNRDGVPLRLLAEKLSQQAADTKVLLSISDGQPKALPDYSGEKARQDIQAVLADYERKGILFIACAIGEDKEQLRTLYGENNFVDISDISTLSQQLLQLIARFV
;
A
#
# COMPACT_ATOMS: atom_id res chain seq x y z
N MET A 1 23.32 -33.86 20.62
CA MET A 1 23.26 -33.43 19.21
C MET A 1 24.69 -33.20 18.79
N ASP A 2 25.21 -34.01 17.88
CA ASP A 2 26.56 -33.81 17.36
C ASP A 2 26.61 -32.46 16.65
N LYS A 3 27.58 -31.61 17.03
CA LYS A 3 27.79 -30.30 16.41
C LYS A 3 28.48 -30.50 15.06
N THR A 4 27.76 -31.04 14.08
CA THR A 4 28.37 -31.54 12.84
C THR A 4 28.84 -30.44 11.89
N PHE A 5 28.28 -29.21 11.99
CA PHE A 5 28.49 -28.13 11.01
C PHE A 5 29.18 -26.87 11.56
N VAL A 6 29.84 -26.95 12.74
CA VAL A 6 30.54 -25.81 13.33
C VAL A 6 31.58 -25.23 12.36
N LEU A 7 31.57 -23.90 12.21
CA LEU A 7 32.45 -23.18 11.30
C LEU A 7 33.67 -22.53 11.98
N THR A 8 33.52 -22.10 13.23
CA THR A 8 34.48 -21.23 13.93
C THR A 8 34.87 -21.79 15.31
N GLU A 9 35.51 -22.96 15.34
CA GLU A 9 35.89 -23.65 16.59
C GLU A 9 36.90 -22.87 17.45
N GLU A 10 37.74 -22.02 16.84
CA GLU A 10 38.77 -21.23 17.55
C GLU A 10 38.26 -19.88 18.06
N ARG A 11 37.05 -19.47 17.66
CA ARG A 11 36.52 -18.14 17.95
C ARG A 11 35.88 -18.10 19.34
N LYS A 12 36.36 -17.18 20.19
CA LYS A 12 35.78 -16.92 21.51
C LYS A 12 34.65 -15.89 21.40
N PHE A 13 33.45 -16.28 21.79
CA PHE A 13 32.29 -15.40 21.87
C PHE A 13 32.18 -14.79 23.27
N THR A 14 31.66 -13.58 23.36
CA THR A 14 31.23 -12.99 24.63
C THR A 14 29.99 -13.73 25.15
N LYS A 15 29.69 -13.62 26.46
CA LYS A 15 28.47 -14.23 27.04
C LYS A 15 27.19 -13.82 26.31
N LEU A 16 27.13 -12.56 25.85
CA LEU A 16 25.99 -12.04 25.08
C LEU A 16 25.92 -12.69 23.69
N GLU A 17 27.06 -12.83 23.01
CA GLU A 17 27.13 -13.50 21.70
C GLU A 17 26.78 -14.99 21.77
N GLU A 18 27.19 -15.69 22.84
CA GLU A 18 26.79 -17.08 23.08
C GLU A 18 25.27 -17.22 23.25
N GLN A 19 24.63 -16.27 23.94
CA GLN A 19 23.16 -16.23 24.07
C GLN A 19 22.45 -15.92 22.75
N MET A 20 23.11 -15.22 21.83
CA MET A 20 22.60 -14.96 20.49
C MET A 20 22.69 -16.18 19.56
N ILE A 21 23.45 -17.22 19.91
CA ILE A 21 23.46 -18.48 19.16
C ILE A 21 22.13 -19.19 19.43
N TRP A 22 21.31 -19.31 18.39
CA TRP A 22 19.97 -19.87 18.54
C TRP A 22 20.03 -21.32 19.03
N GLN A 23 19.09 -21.70 19.89
CA GLN A 23 18.95 -23.06 20.39
C GLN A 23 17.73 -23.72 19.76
N LYS A 24 17.93 -24.88 19.13
CA LYS A 24 16.84 -25.67 18.52
C LYS A 24 15.84 -26.10 19.59
N PRO A 25 14.55 -25.70 19.52
CA PRO A 25 13.54 -26.19 20.44
C PRO A 25 13.30 -27.69 20.21
N SER A 26 12.78 -28.38 21.22
CA SER A 26 12.46 -29.82 21.13
C SER A 26 11.46 -30.17 20.02
N SER A 27 10.64 -29.19 19.61
CA SER A 27 9.68 -29.31 18.51
C SER A 27 10.29 -29.11 17.13
N HIS A 28 11.57 -28.69 17.03
CA HIS A 28 12.24 -28.50 15.74
C HIS A 28 12.52 -29.84 15.08
N LYS A 29 12.15 -29.96 13.80
CA LYS A 29 12.46 -31.10 12.95
C LYS A 29 13.39 -30.63 11.85
N THR A 30 14.65 -31.06 11.94
CA THR A 30 15.67 -30.74 10.94
C THR A 30 15.21 -31.22 9.57
N SER A 31 15.23 -30.30 8.60
CA SER A 31 14.79 -30.57 7.24
C SER A 31 15.96 -30.98 6.35
N GLN A 32 15.66 -31.53 5.16
CA GLN A 32 16.71 -31.90 4.19
C GLN A 32 17.41 -30.66 3.64
N GLU A 33 16.67 -29.56 3.47
CA GLU A 33 17.17 -28.26 3.03
C GLU A 33 18.15 -27.68 4.07
N GLU A 34 17.83 -27.77 5.37
CA GLU A 34 18.70 -27.37 6.49
C GLU A 34 20.06 -28.09 6.44
N ILE A 35 20.04 -29.41 6.33
CA ILE A 35 21.27 -30.22 6.25
C ILE A 35 22.05 -29.88 4.99
N ARG A 36 21.38 -29.72 3.85
CA ARG A 36 22.01 -29.39 2.57
C ARG A 36 22.74 -28.06 2.64
N ILE A 37 22.06 -27.00 3.07
CA ILE A 37 22.62 -25.66 3.19
C ILE A 37 23.79 -25.64 4.17
N ALA A 38 23.63 -26.23 5.36
CA ALA A 38 24.69 -26.27 6.36
C ALA A 38 25.94 -27.04 5.87
N ALA A 39 25.74 -28.17 5.18
CA ALA A 39 26.82 -28.96 4.60
C ALA A 39 27.54 -28.19 3.48
N GLU A 40 26.80 -27.50 2.61
CA GLU A 40 27.37 -26.73 1.50
C GLU A 40 28.22 -25.56 2.00
N ILE A 41 27.74 -24.84 3.02
CA ILE A 41 28.49 -23.76 3.67
C ILE A 41 29.77 -24.32 4.29
N LYS A 42 29.68 -25.41 5.06
CA LYS A 42 30.84 -26.01 5.71
C LYS A 42 31.88 -26.51 4.71
N ASN A 43 31.46 -27.15 3.63
CA ASN A 43 32.36 -27.69 2.61
C ASN A 43 33.14 -26.59 1.87
N ASN A 44 32.53 -25.42 1.68
CA ASN A 44 33.14 -24.28 1.00
C ASN A 44 33.71 -23.22 1.96
N TRP A 45 33.73 -23.47 3.28
CA TRP A 45 34.02 -22.43 4.27
C TRP A 45 35.44 -21.86 4.20
N LEU A 46 36.41 -22.70 3.86
CA LEU A 46 37.83 -22.37 3.74
C LEU A 46 38.28 -22.03 2.32
N ASP A 47 37.37 -22.13 1.33
CA ASP A 47 37.68 -21.76 -0.05
C ASP A 47 37.59 -20.23 -0.21
N PRO A 48 38.68 -19.53 -0.56
CA PRO A 48 38.67 -18.07 -0.67
C PRO A 48 37.87 -17.53 -1.87
N GLU A 49 37.66 -18.33 -2.92
CA GLU A 49 36.95 -17.90 -4.13
C GLU A 49 35.49 -18.37 -4.14
N MET A 50 35.25 -19.60 -3.66
CA MET A 50 33.92 -20.24 -3.70
C MET A 50 33.17 -20.20 -2.36
N LYS A 51 33.59 -19.35 -1.41
CA LYS A 51 32.95 -19.24 -0.09
C LYS A 51 31.47 -18.87 -0.20
N ILE A 52 30.61 -19.70 0.39
CA ILE A 52 29.17 -19.42 0.49
C ILE A 52 28.91 -18.56 1.71
N MET A 53 28.49 -17.31 1.48
CA MET A 53 28.25 -16.34 2.55
C MET A 53 26.90 -15.63 2.43
N ASN A 54 26.23 -15.69 1.28
CA ASN A 54 24.92 -15.10 1.07
C ASN A 54 23.96 -16.19 0.55
N ILE A 55 22.85 -16.34 1.25
CA ILE A 55 21.83 -17.36 0.99
C ILE A 55 20.50 -16.68 0.73
N LEU A 56 19.76 -17.10 -0.29
CA LEU A 56 18.40 -16.63 -0.57
C LEU A 56 17.40 -17.75 -0.28
N LEU A 57 16.45 -17.48 0.62
CA LEU A 57 15.32 -18.33 0.90
C LEU A 57 14.06 -17.66 0.34
N GLU A 58 13.51 -18.22 -0.74
CA GLU A 58 12.37 -17.63 -1.46
C GLU A 58 11.17 -18.59 -1.45
N GLY A 59 10.05 -18.16 -0.87
CA GLY A 59 8.87 -19.02 -0.71
C GLY A 59 7.69 -18.31 -0.07
N ASP A 60 6.57 -18.99 0.11
CA ASP A 60 5.35 -18.34 0.60
C ASP A 60 5.36 -18.04 2.10
N ALA A 61 4.42 -17.20 2.55
CA ALA A 61 4.32 -16.84 3.96
C ALA A 61 4.06 -18.09 4.83
N GLY A 62 4.91 -18.29 5.83
CA GLY A 62 4.79 -19.44 6.72
C GLY A 62 5.39 -20.76 6.20
N SER A 63 6.16 -20.77 5.11
CA SER A 63 6.90 -21.96 4.64
C SER A 63 8.11 -22.35 5.50
N GLY A 64 8.48 -21.53 6.50
CA GLY A 64 9.53 -21.85 7.47
C GLY A 64 10.87 -21.17 7.23
N LYS A 65 10.98 -20.24 6.26
CA LYS A 65 12.21 -19.48 5.93
C LYS A 65 12.99 -18.96 7.15
N THR A 66 12.32 -18.22 8.04
CA THR A 66 12.92 -17.68 9.26
C THR A 66 13.34 -18.76 10.27
N GLN A 67 12.62 -19.88 10.32
CA GLN A 67 13.02 -20.99 11.20
C GLN A 67 14.27 -21.69 10.67
N LEU A 68 14.39 -21.83 9.35
CA LEU A 68 15.58 -22.34 8.69
C LEU A 68 16.79 -21.43 8.93
N ALA A 69 16.65 -20.10 8.78
CA ALA A 69 17.72 -19.13 9.09
C ALA A 69 18.22 -19.26 10.54
N ARG A 70 17.31 -19.43 11.50
CA ARG A 70 17.65 -19.66 12.92
C ARG A 70 18.31 -21.02 13.14
N ALA A 71 17.83 -22.06 12.48
CA ALA A 71 18.43 -23.40 12.56
C ALA A 71 19.88 -23.39 12.07
N LEU A 72 20.19 -22.63 11.01
CA LEU A 72 21.55 -22.44 10.54
C LEU A 72 22.45 -21.77 11.59
N SER A 73 21.94 -20.84 12.39
CA SER A 73 22.71 -20.27 13.52
C SER A 73 23.10 -21.33 14.54
N ALA A 74 22.15 -22.23 14.88
CA ALA A 74 22.42 -23.39 15.73
C ALA A 74 23.47 -24.33 15.11
N ASP A 75 23.34 -24.66 13.82
CA ASP A 75 24.19 -25.65 13.16
C ASP A 75 25.62 -25.15 12.94
N LEU A 76 25.76 -23.89 12.53
CA LEU A 76 27.02 -23.25 12.21
C LEU A 76 27.72 -22.67 13.46
N GLN A 77 26.99 -22.59 14.58
CA GLN A 77 27.40 -21.97 15.85
C GLN A 77 27.81 -20.49 15.69
N LEU A 78 26.98 -19.73 14.96
CA LEU A 78 27.17 -18.28 14.78
C LEU A 78 26.06 -17.51 15.51
N PRO A 79 26.37 -16.38 16.18
CA PRO A 79 25.36 -15.49 16.74
C PRO A 79 24.35 -15.05 15.67
N TYR A 80 23.06 -15.08 15.99
CA TYR A 80 21.99 -14.70 15.06
C TYR A 80 21.48 -13.29 15.37
N THR A 81 21.37 -12.46 14.33
CA THR A 81 20.60 -11.21 14.36
C THR A 81 19.74 -11.11 13.11
N LYS A 82 18.74 -10.23 13.15
CA LYS A 82 17.81 -10.03 12.03
C LYS A 82 17.46 -8.56 11.84
N VAL A 83 17.13 -8.21 10.60
CA VAL A 83 16.47 -6.96 10.24
C VAL A 83 15.22 -7.27 9.44
N THR A 84 14.11 -6.63 9.82
CA THR A 84 12.85 -6.69 9.10
C THR A 84 12.71 -5.43 8.27
N CYS A 85 12.74 -5.58 6.95
CA CYS A 85 12.63 -4.47 6.03
C CYS A 85 11.16 -4.01 5.92
N PHE A 86 10.97 -2.71 5.73
CA PHE A 86 9.66 -2.09 5.56
C PHE A 86 9.70 -1.08 4.42
N ALA A 87 8.52 -0.60 4.00
CA ALA A 87 8.37 0.12 2.74
C ALA A 87 9.17 1.42 2.68
N ASP A 88 9.15 2.18 3.77
CA ASP A 88 9.77 3.50 3.88
C ASP A 88 11.14 3.45 4.59
N MET A 89 11.78 2.28 4.59
CA MET A 89 13.12 2.09 5.15
C MET A 89 14.12 2.99 4.45
N ASP A 90 14.97 3.66 5.22
CA ASP A 90 15.98 4.60 4.70
C ASP A 90 17.42 4.12 4.94
N LYS A 91 18.40 4.96 4.57
CA LYS A 91 19.83 4.64 4.77
C LYS A 91 20.23 4.58 6.24
N THR A 92 19.58 5.34 7.11
CA THR A 92 19.88 5.34 8.55
C THR A 92 19.40 4.06 9.21
N ASP A 93 18.33 3.44 8.73
CA ASP A 93 17.90 2.11 9.17
C ASP A 93 18.91 1.02 8.78
N VAL A 94 19.56 1.16 7.62
CA VAL A 94 20.56 0.20 7.13
C VAL A 94 21.93 0.40 7.75
N PHE A 95 22.39 1.63 7.92
CA PHE A 95 23.75 1.92 8.38
C PHE A 95 23.82 2.31 9.85
N GLY A 96 22.75 2.86 10.42
CA GLY A 96 22.74 3.52 11.72
C GLY A 96 22.60 5.04 11.60
N ALA A 97 22.33 5.67 12.73
CA ALA A 97 22.08 7.11 12.82
C ALA A 97 23.06 7.78 13.80
N LEU A 98 23.39 9.04 13.53
CA LEU A 98 24.00 9.94 14.51
C LEU A 98 22.88 10.56 15.34
N LEU A 99 22.78 10.17 16.61
CA LEU A 99 21.79 10.68 17.52
C LEU A 99 22.43 11.67 18.49
N PRO A 100 21.79 12.82 18.78
CA PRO A 100 22.23 13.72 19.83
C PRO A 100 22.02 13.05 21.20
N VAL A 101 23.05 13.06 22.02
CA VAL A 101 23.05 12.58 23.40
C VAL A 101 23.34 13.80 24.26
N VAL A 102 22.48 14.03 25.26
CA VAL A 102 22.78 15.00 26.32
C VAL A 102 23.85 14.34 27.17
N SER A 103 24.90 15.08 27.51
CA SER A 103 26.11 14.62 28.21
C SER A 103 25.86 14.15 29.66
N SER A 104 24.82 13.35 29.88
CA SER A 104 24.48 12.65 31.11
C SER A 104 24.46 11.12 30.94
N ASP A 105 24.63 10.60 29.72
CA ASP A 105 24.56 9.15 29.41
C ASP A 105 25.82 8.66 28.66
N ASP A 106 26.97 8.68 29.32
CA ASP A 106 28.10 7.85 28.92
C ASP A 106 27.85 6.41 29.39
N ASN A 107 27.92 5.41 28.48
CA ASN A 107 27.68 4.00 28.81
C ASN A 107 28.61 3.47 29.92
N GLU A 108 29.83 4.02 30.03
CA GLU A 108 30.76 3.65 31.11
C GLU A 108 30.23 4.10 32.48
N ASP A 109 29.54 5.24 32.53
CA ASP A 109 28.99 5.82 33.76
C ASP A 109 27.66 5.14 34.13
N GLN A 110 26.87 4.66 33.16
CA GLN A 110 25.62 3.95 33.43
C GLN A 110 25.83 2.60 34.14
N GLU A 111 26.79 1.79 33.68
CA GLU A 111 27.17 0.53 34.35
C GLU A 111 27.81 0.80 35.73
N LEU A 112 28.60 1.87 35.85
CA LEU A 112 29.18 2.33 37.13
C LEU A 112 28.10 2.78 38.11
N LEU A 113 27.15 3.59 37.66
CA LEU A 113 26.03 4.10 38.44
C LEU A 113 25.12 2.96 38.89
N GLU A 114 24.76 2.03 38.00
CA GLU A 114 24.00 0.82 38.39
C GLU A 114 24.71 0.01 39.47
N ALA A 115 26.03 -0.16 39.34
CA ALA A 115 26.83 -0.88 40.33
C ALA A 115 26.97 -0.10 41.66
N ILE A 116 27.02 1.23 41.62
CA ILE A 116 26.99 2.11 42.81
C ILE A 116 25.63 2.05 43.50
N TYR A 117 24.52 2.08 42.75
CA TYR A 117 23.15 2.01 43.30
C TYR A 117 22.83 0.69 43.99
N GLN A 118 23.53 -0.39 43.64
CA GLN A 118 23.36 -1.71 44.26
C GLN A 118 24.14 -1.87 45.58
N THR A 119 24.86 -0.85 46.00
CA THR A 119 25.88 -0.96 47.04
C THR A 119 25.67 0.09 48.15
N ASP A 120 25.54 -0.35 49.40
CA ASP A 120 25.17 0.52 50.53
C ASP A 120 26.37 1.20 51.23
N SER A 121 27.62 0.89 50.84
CA SER A 121 28.83 1.44 51.48
C SER A 121 29.90 1.91 50.50
N LEU A 122 30.61 2.98 50.86
CA LEU A 122 31.69 3.57 50.05
C LEU A 122 32.88 2.62 49.86
N GLN A 123 33.13 1.72 50.81
CA GLN A 123 34.19 0.71 50.69
C GLN A 123 33.83 -0.34 49.64
N ASP A 124 32.56 -0.75 49.61
CA ASP A 124 32.07 -1.74 48.66
C ASP A 124 32.03 -1.15 47.24
N VAL A 125 31.62 0.12 47.09
CA VAL A 125 31.66 0.85 45.80
C VAL A 125 33.08 0.87 45.22
N LEU A 126 34.09 1.19 46.03
CA LEU A 126 35.48 1.20 45.58
C LEU A 126 35.95 -0.20 45.16
N SER A 127 35.55 -1.24 45.89
CA SER A 127 35.89 -2.63 45.55
C SER A 127 35.27 -3.10 44.23
N VAL A 128 34.06 -2.64 43.92
CA VAL A 128 33.36 -2.92 42.66
C VAL A 128 34.06 -2.23 41.50
N ILE A 129 34.48 -0.98 41.66
CA ILE A 129 35.23 -0.22 40.66
C ILE A 129 36.61 -0.85 40.42
N GLU A 130 37.34 -1.24 41.48
CA GLU A 130 38.62 -1.96 41.39
C GLU A 130 38.48 -3.26 40.58
N THR A 131 37.44 -4.04 40.87
CA THR A 131 37.21 -5.35 40.23
C THR A 131 36.77 -5.21 38.78
N HIS A 132 35.86 -4.28 38.49
CA HIS A 132 35.29 -4.09 37.16
C HIS A 132 36.32 -3.51 36.18
N PHE A 133 37.10 -2.51 36.60
CA PHE A 133 38.10 -1.86 35.75
C PHE A 133 39.51 -2.42 35.88
N GLN A 134 39.74 -3.39 36.79
CA GLN A 134 41.04 -3.98 37.07
C GLN A 134 42.11 -2.93 37.43
N ILE A 135 41.72 -1.98 38.28
CA ILE A 135 42.56 -0.85 38.72
C ILE A 135 42.87 -0.93 40.21
N ASP A 136 43.90 -0.20 40.66
CA ASP A 136 44.27 -0.15 42.08
C ASP A 136 43.33 0.77 42.90
N ALA A 137 43.38 0.64 44.23
CA ALA A 137 42.50 1.37 45.15
C ALA A 137 42.66 2.90 45.11
N ASN A 138 43.83 3.41 44.71
CA ASN A 138 44.04 4.85 44.57
C ASN A 138 43.46 5.35 43.24
N GLN A 139 43.60 4.57 42.17
CA GLN A 139 43.01 4.84 40.86
C GLN A 139 41.48 4.76 40.91
N ALA A 140 40.91 3.81 41.66
CA ALA A 140 39.46 3.69 41.86
C ALA A 140 38.89 4.93 42.58
N LYS A 141 39.58 5.43 43.61
CA LYS A 141 39.21 6.68 44.30
C LYS A 141 39.31 7.90 43.39
N GLU A 142 40.36 7.99 42.60
CA GLU A 142 40.55 9.10 41.67
C GLU A 142 39.47 9.11 40.59
N ARG A 143 39.07 7.93 40.09
CA ARG A 143 38.00 7.77 39.10
C ARG A 143 36.62 8.12 39.67
N LEU A 144 36.33 7.68 40.91
CA LEU A 144 35.11 8.07 41.62
C LEU A 144 35.05 9.58 41.89
N SER A 145 36.18 10.19 42.27
CA SER A 145 36.28 11.65 42.46
C SER A 145 35.99 12.40 41.17
N LYS A 146 36.55 11.93 40.04
CA LYS A 146 36.30 12.52 38.71
C LYS A 146 34.84 12.37 38.28
N LEU A 147 34.18 11.26 38.61
CA LEU A 147 32.75 11.06 38.35
C LEU A 147 31.90 12.08 39.13
N ILE A 148 32.18 12.26 40.43
CA ILE A 148 31.47 13.22 41.29
C ILE A 148 31.70 14.66 40.80
N GLU A 149 32.94 15.01 40.46
CA GLU A 149 33.26 16.34 39.92
C GLU A 149 32.54 16.62 38.58
N ARG A 150 32.32 15.59 37.74
CA ARG A 150 31.54 15.73 36.51
C ARG A 150 30.06 15.95 36.80
N LEU A 151 29.46 15.13 37.68
CA LEU A 151 28.06 15.24 38.09
C LEU A 151 27.75 16.61 38.74
N ASP A 152 28.69 17.17 39.50
CA ASP A 152 28.56 18.51 40.09
C ASP A 152 28.81 19.64 39.06
N SER A 153 29.43 19.35 37.90
CA SER A 153 29.76 20.34 36.86
C SER A 153 28.68 20.53 35.79
N ASP A 154 27.68 19.65 35.72
CA ASP A 154 26.64 19.60 34.68
C ASP A 154 25.64 20.78 34.69
N GLU A 155 25.75 21.74 35.61
CA GLU A 155 24.97 22.99 35.54
C GLU A 155 25.48 24.00 34.49
N LYS A 156 26.60 23.75 33.81
CA LYS A 156 27.16 24.70 32.82
C LYS A 156 27.40 24.08 31.44
N ALA A 157 26.46 24.41 30.56
CA ALA A 157 26.45 24.25 29.09
C ALA A 157 26.32 22.79 28.62
N ALA A 158 25.07 22.35 28.45
CA ALA A 158 24.73 21.15 27.69
C ALA A 158 25.21 21.30 26.23
N SER A 159 26.45 20.90 25.96
CA SER A 159 26.92 20.63 24.60
C SER A 159 26.20 19.39 24.11
N VAL A 160 25.50 19.51 22.99
CA VAL A 160 24.88 18.36 22.33
C VAL A 160 26.00 17.52 21.70
N ASP A 161 26.29 16.36 22.28
CA ASP A 161 27.24 15.40 21.73
C ASP A 161 26.50 14.45 20.77
N TYR A 162 27.15 14.08 19.66
CA TYR A 162 26.54 13.17 18.68
C TYR A 162 27.17 11.78 18.77
N LYS A 163 26.37 10.77 19.10
CA LYS A 163 26.80 9.37 19.17
C LYS A 163 26.23 8.59 17.99
N PHE A 164 27.09 7.83 17.33
CA PHE A 164 26.67 6.94 16.25
C PHE A 164 26.14 5.63 16.80
N TYR A 165 24.90 5.31 16.45
CA TYR A 165 24.26 4.04 16.79
C TYR A 165 24.24 3.15 15.56
N PRO A 166 25.12 2.13 15.47
CA PRO A 166 25.18 1.24 14.32
C PRO A 166 23.91 0.37 14.25
N SER A 167 23.43 0.14 13.04
CA SER A 167 22.33 -0.80 12.80
C SER A 167 22.74 -2.25 13.08
N GLU A 168 21.76 -3.16 13.13
CA GLU A 168 22.02 -4.60 13.23
C GLU A 168 22.79 -5.16 12.03
N ILE A 169 22.63 -4.58 10.83
CA ILE A 169 23.40 -4.96 9.65
C ILE A 169 24.88 -4.63 9.87
N VAL A 170 25.16 -3.42 10.33
CA VAL A 170 26.52 -2.98 10.62
C VAL A 170 27.16 -3.83 11.70
N ARG A 171 26.43 -4.08 12.79
CA ARG A 171 26.89 -4.93 13.88
C ARG A 171 27.22 -6.35 13.39
N ALA A 172 26.34 -6.96 12.60
CA ALA A 172 26.57 -8.29 12.05
C ALA A 172 27.76 -8.35 11.10
N MET A 173 27.91 -7.34 10.24
CA MET A 173 29.04 -7.25 9.32
C MET A 173 30.37 -7.04 10.05
N GLN A 174 30.40 -6.21 11.09
CA GLN A 174 31.62 -5.94 11.85
C GLN A 174 32.02 -7.14 12.72
N LYS A 175 31.03 -7.78 13.35
CA LYS A 175 31.26 -8.89 14.28
C LYS A 175 31.15 -10.26 13.64
N GLY A 176 30.85 -10.42 12.35
CA GLY A 176 30.77 -11.74 11.73
C GLY A 176 29.68 -12.63 12.33
N TYR A 177 28.44 -12.12 12.32
CA TYR A 177 27.25 -12.85 12.76
C TYR A 177 26.53 -13.51 11.57
N LEU A 178 25.54 -14.35 11.88
CA LEU A 178 24.52 -14.73 10.92
C LEU A 178 23.41 -13.65 10.93
N LEU A 179 23.32 -12.89 9.84
CA LEU A 179 22.35 -11.83 9.62
C LEU A 179 21.18 -12.33 8.76
N GLU A 180 19.96 -12.31 9.28
CA GLU A 180 18.76 -12.50 8.46
C GLU A 180 18.20 -11.15 7.98
N ILE A 181 18.14 -10.93 6.66
CA ILE A 181 17.47 -9.79 6.04
C ILE A 181 16.09 -10.24 5.57
N GLN A 182 15.05 -9.81 6.28
CA GLN A 182 13.67 -10.22 6.03
C GLN A 182 12.96 -9.23 5.09
N GLU A 183 12.41 -9.75 4.01
CA GLU A 183 11.55 -9.05 3.07
C GLU A 183 12.17 -7.78 2.44
N PRO A 184 13.44 -7.81 1.97
CA PRO A 184 14.06 -6.62 1.37
C PRO A 184 13.32 -6.11 0.13
N THR A 185 12.52 -6.97 -0.50
CA THR A 185 11.65 -6.64 -1.63
C THR A 185 10.55 -5.62 -1.30
N VAL A 186 10.25 -5.40 -0.01
CA VAL A 186 9.27 -4.40 0.44
C VAL A 186 9.83 -2.97 0.34
N ILE A 187 11.16 -2.82 0.38
CA ILE A 187 11.83 -1.50 0.39
C ILE A 187 11.52 -0.74 -0.90
N ARG A 188 10.99 0.48 -0.75
CA ARG A 188 10.65 1.35 -1.89
C ARG A 188 11.84 2.16 -2.39
N ASP A 189 12.76 2.55 -1.51
CA ASP A 189 13.95 3.32 -1.91
C ASP A 189 15.01 2.39 -2.53
N ALA A 190 15.22 2.52 -3.84
CA ALA A 190 16.24 1.77 -4.55
C ALA A 190 17.66 2.09 -4.03
N SER A 191 17.89 3.28 -3.48
CA SER A 191 19.19 3.68 -2.94
C SER A 191 19.58 2.86 -1.70
N VAL A 192 18.60 2.38 -0.94
CA VAL A 192 18.76 1.51 0.24
C VAL A 192 19.09 0.08 -0.21
N LEU A 193 18.43 -0.42 -1.26
CA LEU A 193 18.78 -1.71 -1.86
C LEU A 193 20.20 -1.71 -2.45
N VAL A 194 20.62 -0.60 -3.05
CA VAL A 194 22.00 -0.44 -3.55
C VAL A 194 23.00 -0.42 -2.40
N ALA A 195 22.68 0.23 -1.28
CA ALA A 195 23.49 0.19 -0.07
C ALA A 195 23.71 -1.24 0.47
N LEU A 196 22.70 -2.11 0.35
CA LEU A 196 22.82 -3.53 0.72
C LEU A 196 23.73 -4.33 -0.23
N ASN A 197 23.93 -3.91 -1.48
CA ASN A 197 24.84 -4.62 -2.40
C ASN A 197 26.26 -4.68 -1.82
N SER A 198 26.75 -3.57 -1.26
CA SER A 198 28.07 -3.52 -0.62
C SER A 198 28.16 -4.44 0.59
N ALA A 199 27.04 -4.64 1.31
CA ALA A 199 26.99 -5.59 2.42
C ALA A 199 27.10 -7.05 1.95
N LEU A 200 26.59 -7.37 0.76
CA LEU A 200 26.61 -8.72 0.19
C LEU A 200 27.91 -9.07 -0.54
N GLU A 201 28.80 -8.12 -0.83
CA GLU A 201 30.06 -8.45 -1.51
C GLU A 201 31.04 -9.20 -0.57
N PRO A 202 31.79 -10.19 -1.08
CA PRO A 202 32.78 -10.94 -0.27
C PRO A 202 33.82 -10.06 0.43
N ASN A 203 34.29 -9.01 -0.26
CA ASN A 203 35.17 -7.98 0.28
C ASN A 203 34.43 -6.64 0.49
N GLY A 204 33.14 -6.72 0.79
CA GLY A 204 32.26 -5.57 0.95
C GLY A 204 32.78 -4.55 1.94
N LEU A 205 32.77 -3.28 1.53
CA LEU A 205 33.10 -2.13 2.35
C LEU A 205 31.84 -1.30 2.56
N LEU A 206 31.52 -1.05 3.81
CA LEU A 206 30.38 -0.27 4.23
C LEU A 206 30.87 1.11 4.68
N ASN A 207 30.51 2.16 3.93
CA ASN A 207 30.86 3.53 4.27
C ASN A 207 29.81 4.08 5.24
N ILE A 208 30.21 4.33 6.48
CA ILE A 208 29.38 4.96 7.52
C ILE A 208 29.96 6.32 7.92
N PRO A 209 29.18 7.21 8.54
CA PRO A 209 29.67 8.53 8.95
C PRO A 209 30.91 8.49 9.86
N THR A 210 31.09 7.42 10.64
CA THR A 210 32.23 7.25 11.53
C THR A 210 33.44 6.56 10.89
N GLY A 211 33.36 6.12 9.63
CA GLY A 211 34.45 5.47 8.93
C GLY A 211 34.02 4.36 7.96
N ILE A 212 34.97 3.50 7.59
CA ILE A 212 34.73 2.38 6.68
C ILE A 212 34.75 1.08 7.49
N ILE A 213 33.69 0.29 7.39
CA ILE A 213 33.61 -1.04 7.99
C ILE A 213 33.80 -2.09 6.90
N ARG A 214 34.77 -2.98 7.12
CA ARG A 214 34.98 -4.15 6.26
C ARG A 214 34.12 -5.31 6.74
N ARG A 215 33.48 -6.01 5.81
CA ARG A 215 32.76 -7.26 6.11
C ARG A 215 33.68 -8.26 6.79
N HIS A 216 33.27 -8.77 7.95
CA HIS A 216 33.97 -9.83 8.65
C HIS A 216 33.89 -11.15 7.84
N PRO A 217 34.98 -11.93 7.74
CA PRO A 217 35.02 -13.15 6.93
C PRO A 217 34.00 -14.20 7.38
N ASP A 218 33.64 -14.22 8.66
CA ASP A 218 32.65 -15.16 9.21
C ASP A 218 31.19 -14.70 9.07
N CYS A 219 30.94 -13.52 8.50
CA CYS A 219 29.58 -13.00 8.35
C CYS A 219 28.81 -13.79 7.29
N ILE A 220 27.67 -14.36 7.68
CA ILE A 220 26.74 -15.04 6.77
C ILE A 220 25.45 -14.23 6.70
N VAL A 221 24.98 -13.94 5.49
CA VAL A 221 23.73 -13.21 5.25
C VAL A 221 22.69 -14.16 4.68
N VAL A 222 21.54 -14.26 5.33
CA VAL A 222 20.38 -15.04 4.86
C VAL A 222 19.28 -14.05 4.49
N ILE A 223 18.95 -13.97 3.20
CA ILE A 223 17.87 -13.15 2.68
C ILE A 223 16.61 -14.01 2.63
N THR A 224 15.52 -13.57 3.27
CA THR A 224 14.23 -14.26 3.18
C THR A 224 13.21 -13.39 2.47
N THR A 225 12.60 -13.87 1.39
CA THR A 225 11.57 -13.11 0.65
C THR A 225 10.35 -13.96 0.31
N ASN A 226 9.21 -13.28 0.15
CA ASN A 226 7.93 -13.86 -0.28
C ASN A 226 7.71 -13.62 -1.77
N ARG A 227 7.24 -14.63 -2.50
CA ARG A 227 7.08 -14.60 -3.97
C ARG A 227 5.92 -13.70 -4.44
N ASN A 228 4.77 -13.77 -3.76
CA ASN A 228 3.51 -13.16 -4.21
C ASN A 228 2.87 -12.22 -3.17
N TYR A 229 3.68 -11.52 -2.37
CA TYR A 229 3.16 -10.63 -1.33
C TYR A 229 2.85 -9.23 -1.89
N GLN A 230 1.72 -8.63 -1.49
CA GLN A 230 1.37 -7.27 -1.91
C GLN A 230 2.45 -6.27 -1.47
N GLY A 231 2.89 -5.41 -2.38
CA GLY A 231 3.95 -4.42 -2.12
C GLY A 231 5.37 -4.93 -2.32
N ASN A 232 5.58 -6.23 -2.59
CA ASN A 232 6.90 -6.75 -2.92
C ASN A 232 7.26 -6.42 -4.37
N ARG A 233 8.42 -5.80 -4.55
CA ARG A 233 9.09 -5.66 -5.85
C ARG A 233 9.90 -6.92 -6.13
N PRO A 234 10.12 -7.29 -7.40
CA PRO A 234 11.07 -8.35 -7.72
C PRO A 234 12.44 -8.01 -7.11
N LEU A 235 13.11 -9.02 -6.53
CA LEU A 235 14.45 -8.84 -6.00
C LEU A 235 15.37 -8.35 -7.13
N ASN A 236 16.07 -7.23 -6.89
CA ASN A 236 16.98 -6.63 -7.86
C ASN A 236 17.98 -7.68 -8.36
N GLU A 237 18.20 -7.73 -9.68
CA GLU A 237 19.13 -8.64 -10.35
C GLU A 237 20.54 -8.55 -9.75
N SER A 238 20.97 -7.35 -9.39
CA SER A 238 22.25 -7.10 -8.70
C SER A 238 22.37 -7.81 -7.33
N LEU A 239 21.27 -7.88 -6.56
CA LEU A 239 21.26 -8.60 -5.29
C LEU A 239 21.22 -10.11 -5.53
N ARG A 240 20.46 -10.56 -6.54
CA ARG A 240 20.32 -11.97 -6.91
C ARG A 240 21.66 -12.56 -7.37
N ASP A 241 22.44 -11.82 -8.15
CA ASP A 241 23.76 -12.26 -8.64
C ASP A 241 24.81 -12.42 -7.51
N ARG A 242 24.64 -11.71 -6.39
CA ARG A 242 25.53 -11.79 -5.21
C ARG A 242 25.18 -12.92 -4.24
N VAL A 243 24.11 -13.67 -4.52
CA VAL A 243 23.69 -14.82 -3.73
C VAL A 243 24.40 -16.07 -4.27
N GLN A 244 25.16 -16.76 -3.42
CA GLN A 244 25.84 -18.00 -3.82
C GLN A 244 24.93 -19.23 -3.75
N HIS A 245 23.92 -19.22 -2.87
CA HIS A 245 22.98 -20.32 -2.71
C HIS A 245 21.54 -19.83 -2.63
N ALA A 246 20.63 -20.38 -3.44
CA ALA A 246 19.22 -20.02 -3.42
C ALA A 246 18.33 -21.27 -3.30
N GLU A 247 17.41 -21.27 -2.33
CA GLU A 247 16.50 -22.40 -2.07
C GLU A 247 15.04 -21.93 -2.18
N LYS A 248 14.23 -22.74 -2.87
CA LYS A 248 12.77 -22.56 -2.96
C LYS A 248 12.09 -23.22 -1.76
N MET A 249 11.35 -22.43 -1.00
CA MET A 249 10.68 -22.87 0.24
C MET A 249 9.17 -22.98 0.04
N ASP A 250 8.71 -24.12 -0.46
CA ASP A 250 7.28 -24.45 -0.60
C ASP A 250 6.72 -25.16 0.64
N LEU A 251 5.41 -25.49 0.61
CA LEU A 251 4.83 -26.40 1.59
C LEU A 251 5.51 -27.77 1.50
N PRO A 252 5.88 -28.38 2.65
CA PRO A 252 6.49 -29.70 2.65
C PRO A 252 5.46 -30.80 2.34
N SER A 253 5.92 -32.04 2.17
CA SER A 253 5.02 -33.19 1.99
C SER A 253 4.07 -33.35 3.17
N ILE A 254 2.89 -33.95 2.92
CA ILE A 254 1.85 -34.18 3.95
C ILE A 254 2.44 -34.90 5.17
N GLU A 255 3.27 -35.92 4.96
CA GLU A 255 3.94 -36.64 6.05
C GLU A 255 4.78 -35.71 6.94
N VAL A 256 5.59 -34.83 6.33
CA VAL A 256 6.40 -33.85 7.06
C VAL A 256 5.52 -32.80 7.73
N MET A 257 4.39 -32.41 7.12
CA MET A 257 3.42 -31.50 7.75
C MET A 257 2.90 -32.12 9.06
N ILE A 258 2.45 -33.39 9.00
CA ILE A 258 1.92 -34.15 10.14
C ILE A 258 2.99 -34.27 11.23
N GLU A 259 4.20 -34.71 10.90
CA GLU A 259 5.29 -34.85 11.87
C GLU A 259 5.61 -33.54 12.59
N ARG A 260 5.65 -32.42 11.86
CA ARG A 260 5.88 -31.08 12.42
C ARG A 260 4.70 -30.63 13.28
N ALA A 261 3.46 -30.96 12.89
CA ALA A 261 2.28 -30.65 13.69
C ALA A 261 2.30 -31.42 15.00
N ILE A 262 2.54 -32.73 14.98
CA ILE A 262 2.65 -33.57 16.20
C ILE A 262 3.72 -32.98 17.12
N ALA A 263 4.91 -32.67 16.60
CA ALA A 263 6.01 -32.14 17.39
C ALA A 263 5.71 -30.77 18.03
N LYS A 264 4.84 -29.96 17.40
CA LYS A 264 4.55 -28.59 17.84
C LYS A 264 3.29 -28.47 18.69
N THR A 265 2.25 -29.24 18.38
CA THR A 265 0.96 -29.17 19.08
C THR A 265 0.79 -30.30 20.10
N ASN A 266 1.61 -31.35 20.05
CA ASN A 266 1.42 -32.60 20.80
C ASN A 266 0.05 -33.27 20.54
N PHE A 267 -0.57 -32.99 19.39
CA PHE A 267 -1.78 -33.67 18.94
C PHE A 267 -1.37 -34.86 18.06
N THR A 268 -1.84 -36.07 18.39
CA THR A 268 -1.33 -37.33 17.81
C THR A 268 -2.30 -38.03 16.87
N ASP A 269 -3.50 -37.49 16.67
CA ASP A 269 -4.51 -38.13 15.84
C ASP A 269 -4.21 -37.96 14.35
N ARG A 270 -3.71 -39.03 13.74
CA ARG A 270 -3.17 -38.98 12.38
C ARG A 270 -4.24 -38.78 11.32
N GLU A 271 -5.45 -39.34 11.52
CA GLU A 271 -6.55 -39.21 10.55
C GLU A 271 -6.97 -37.75 10.39
N TYR A 272 -7.13 -37.04 11.51
CA TYR A 272 -7.41 -35.60 11.48
C TYR A 272 -6.27 -34.81 10.86
N LEU A 273 -5.03 -35.08 11.26
CA LEU A 273 -3.87 -34.34 10.78
C LEU A 273 -3.68 -34.48 9.27
N GLU A 274 -3.93 -35.67 8.72
CA GLU A 274 -3.83 -35.98 7.30
C GLU A 274 -4.89 -35.22 6.49
N ILE A 275 -6.18 -35.34 6.85
CA ILE A 275 -7.26 -34.62 6.15
C ILE A 275 -7.06 -33.11 6.23
N MET A 276 -6.66 -32.59 7.39
CA MET A 276 -6.40 -31.16 7.56
C MET A 276 -5.19 -30.69 6.74
N ALA A 277 -4.16 -31.52 6.56
CA ALA A 277 -3.01 -31.20 5.72
C ALA A 277 -3.38 -31.22 4.23
N GLU A 278 -4.18 -32.19 3.80
CA GLU A 278 -4.74 -32.25 2.43
C GLU A 278 -5.58 -31.01 2.11
N ILE A 279 -6.43 -30.58 3.04
CA ILE A 279 -7.24 -29.36 2.92
C ILE A 279 -6.34 -28.13 2.75
N ILE A 280 -5.29 -27.99 3.56
CA ILE A 280 -4.35 -26.86 3.45
C ILE A 280 -3.65 -26.85 2.09
N ARG A 281 -3.22 -28.01 1.60
CA ARG A 281 -2.57 -28.13 0.30
C ARG A 281 -3.52 -27.78 -0.85
N LEU A 282 -4.76 -28.30 -0.79
CA LEU A 282 -5.80 -28.00 -1.78
C LEU A 282 -6.10 -26.49 -1.81
N LEU A 283 -6.24 -25.85 -0.64
CA LEU A 283 -6.50 -24.41 -0.55
C LEU A 283 -5.33 -23.58 -1.10
N ASP A 284 -4.09 -23.99 -0.84
CA ASP A 284 -2.90 -23.32 -1.39
C ASP A 284 -2.84 -23.44 -2.92
N GLU A 285 -3.08 -24.63 -3.47
CA GLU A 285 -3.11 -24.89 -4.91
C GLU A 285 -4.26 -24.11 -5.59
N THR A 286 -5.44 -24.08 -4.97
CA THR A 286 -6.61 -23.34 -5.47
C THR A 286 -6.37 -21.84 -5.44
N ALA A 287 -5.78 -21.32 -4.36
CA ALA A 287 -5.44 -19.91 -4.26
C ALA A 287 -4.46 -19.49 -5.36
N LYS A 288 -3.40 -20.29 -5.59
CA LYS A 288 -2.43 -20.07 -6.67
C LYS A 288 -3.05 -20.13 -8.05
N ALA A 289 -3.92 -21.10 -8.32
CA ALA A 289 -4.58 -21.27 -9.62
C ALA A 289 -5.51 -20.11 -9.98
N ASN A 290 -6.14 -19.49 -8.97
CA ASN A 290 -7.09 -18.39 -9.15
C ASN A 290 -6.48 -17.00 -8.86
N ALA A 291 -5.15 -16.90 -8.73
CA ALA A 291 -4.44 -15.67 -8.40
C ALA A 291 -4.92 -14.96 -7.11
N ILE A 292 -5.47 -15.74 -6.16
CA ILE A 292 -5.83 -15.26 -4.83
C ILE A 292 -4.53 -14.92 -4.09
N LYS A 293 -4.46 -13.71 -3.51
CA LYS A 293 -3.22 -13.17 -2.94
C LYS A 293 -2.85 -13.82 -1.59
N GLY A 294 -3.82 -14.43 -0.91
CA GLY A 294 -3.61 -15.18 0.34
C GLY A 294 -2.88 -16.50 0.17
N VAL A 295 -2.27 -16.98 1.26
CA VAL A 295 -1.53 -18.26 1.27
C VAL A 295 -2.03 -19.17 2.39
N ALA A 296 -2.32 -20.43 2.07
CA ALA A 296 -2.58 -21.48 3.06
C ALA A 296 -1.26 -22.15 3.50
N GLY A 297 -0.53 -21.53 4.43
CA GLY A 297 0.77 -22.04 4.89
C GLY A 297 0.73 -22.96 6.12
N MET A 298 1.89 -23.53 6.48
CA MET A 298 2.09 -24.34 7.69
C MET A 298 1.65 -23.63 8.97
N ARG A 299 1.73 -22.29 9.02
CA ARG A 299 1.30 -21.51 10.16
C ARG A 299 -0.20 -21.66 10.41
N SER A 300 -1.02 -21.54 9.36
CA SER A 300 -2.48 -21.71 9.45
C SER A 300 -2.83 -23.13 9.83
N TYR A 301 -2.13 -24.11 9.25
CA TYR A 301 -2.25 -25.52 9.62
C TYR A 301 -2.01 -25.77 11.12
N PHE A 302 -0.90 -25.26 11.68
CA PHE A 302 -0.62 -25.43 13.11
C PHE A 302 -1.68 -24.81 14.02
N PHE A 303 -2.18 -23.62 13.67
CA PHE A 303 -3.22 -22.97 14.48
C PHE A 303 -4.57 -23.69 14.39
N TRP A 304 -4.88 -24.29 13.23
CA TRP A 304 -6.11 -25.07 13.04
C TRP A 304 -6.04 -26.43 13.76
N VAL A 305 -4.90 -27.12 13.70
CA VAL A 305 -4.66 -28.33 14.51
C VAL A 305 -4.71 -28.01 16.00
N ASN A 306 -4.15 -26.87 16.42
CA ASN A 306 -4.19 -26.47 17.82
C ASN A 306 -5.61 -26.11 18.28
N SER A 307 -6.49 -25.56 17.43
CA SER A 307 -7.90 -25.35 17.80
C SER A 307 -8.65 -26.67 17.97
N LEU A 308 -8.37 -27.67 17.13
CA LEU A 308 -8.90 -29.02 17.30
C LEU A 308 -8.46 -29.63 18.64
N LYS A 309 -7.18 -29.51 19.00
CA LYS A 309 -6.68 -29.94 20.31
C LYS A 309 -7.39 -29.27 21.48
N GLN A 310 -7.81 -28.01 21.32
CA GLN A 310 -8.56 -27.26 22.33
C GLN A 310 -10.05 -27.62 22.38
N GLY A 311 -10.50 -28.59 21.57
CA GLY A 311 -11.89 -29.05 21.53
C GLY A 311 -12.81 -28.22 20.64
N GLN A 312 -12.28 -27.31 19.82
CA GLN A 312 -13.08 -26.57 18.85
C GLN A 312 -13.41 -27.46 17.65
N ASP A 313 -14.59 -27.24 17.06
CA ASP A 313 -15.01 -27.96 15.86
C ASP A 313 -14.08 -27.61 14.68
N PRO A 314 -13.41 -28.59 14.04
CA PRO A 314 -12.55 -28.30 12.90
C PRO A 314 -13.34 -27.74 11.70
N LEU A 315 -14.62 -28.08 11.56
CA LEU A 315 -15.49 -27.58 10.48
C LEU A 315 -15.89 -26.11 10.69
N GLU A 316 -15.99 -25.63 11.92
CA GLU A 316 -16.27 -24.22 12.22
C GLU A 316 -14.97 -23.40 12.25
N SER A 317 -13.91 -23.96 12.85
CA SER A 317 -12.63 -23.26 13.03
C SER A 317 -11.83 -23.08 11.74
N ILE A 318 -12.09 -23.86 10.68
CA ILE A 318 -11.43 -23.68 9.38
C ILE A 318 -11.64 -22.25 8.84
N PHE A 319 -12.81 -21.66 9.06
CA PHE A 319 -13.13 -20.33 8.54
C PHE A 319 -12.24 -19.24 9.15
N PRO A 320 -12.23 -19.01 10.48
CA PRO A 320 -11.38 -17.98 11.10
C PRO A 320 -9.89 -18.35 11.17
N LYS A 321 -9.51 -19.63 11.10
CA LYS A 321 -8.10 -20.05 11.22
C LYS A 321 -7.39 -20.19 9.87
N VAL A 322 -8.13 -20.44 8.79
CA VAL A 322 -7.59 -20.68 7.45
C VAL A 322 -8.23 -19.74 6.44
N LEU A 323 -9.52 -19.90 6.11
CA LEU A 323 -10.16 -19.22 4.96
C LEU A 323 -10.10 -17.69 5.05
N TYR A 324 -10.53 -17.11 6.17
CA TYR A 324 -10.56 -15.65 6.37
C TYR A 324 -9.16 -15.04 6.48
N LYS A 325 -8.12 -15.86 6.67
CA LYS A 325 -6.71 -15.44 6.60
C LYS A 325 -6.14 -15.49 5.20
N LEU A 326 -6.73 -16.29 4.31
CA LEU A 326 -6.37 -16.26 2.89
C LEU A 326 -6.99 -15.03 2.24
N THR A 327 -8.29 -14.82 2.40
CA THR A 327 -8.98 -13.70 1.77
C THR A 327 -10.20 -13.27 2.55
N THR A 328 -10.53 -11.99 2.44
CA THR A 328 -11.76 -11.38 2.96
C THR A 328 -12.75 -11.07 1.84
N ASP A 329 -12.37 -11.30 0.58
CA ASP A 329 -13.24 -11.09 -0.57
C ASP A 329 -14.25 -12.23 -0.68
N GLU A 330 -15.54 -11.91 -0.80
CA GLU A 330 -16.62 -12.90 -0.82
C GLU A 330 -16.58 -13.79 -2.07
N THR A 331 -16.13 -13.26 -3.21
CA THR A 331 -16.04 -14.02 -4.46
C THR A 331 -14.88 -15.02 -4.40
N GLU A 332 -13.72 -14.59 -3.89
CA GLU A 332 -12.57 -15.47 -3.69
C GLU A 332 -12.87 -16.54 -2.62
N LEU A 333 -13.55 -16.17 -1.54
CA LEU A 333 -14.00 -17.12 -0.52
C LEU A 333 -14.93 -18.18 -1.10
N LYS A 334 -15.85 -17.79 -1.98
CA LYS A 334 -16.77 -18.73 -2.63
C LYS A 334 -16.01 -19.74 -3.51
N ILE A 335 -15.01 -19.28 -4.27
CA ILE A 335 -14.14 -20.18 -5.07
C ILE A 335 -13.44 -21.21 -4.18
N LEU A 336 -12.90 -20.78 -3.03
CA LEU A 336 -12.24 -21.68 -2.07
C LEU A 336 -13.22 -22.67 -1.43
N GLN A 337 -14.45 -22.23 -1.12
CA GLN A 337 -15.50 -23.09 -0.59
C GLN A 337 -15.97 -24.12 -1.63
N ASP A 338 -16.21 -23.70 -2.86
CA ASP A 338 -16.60 -24.59 -3.97
C ASP A 338 -15.54 -25.68 -4.19
N ALA A 339 -14.25 -25.32 -4.15
CA ALA A 339 -13.15 -26.28 -4.24
C ALA A 339 -13.15 -27.29 -3.09
N LEU A 340 -13.41 -26.83 -1.85
CA LEU A 340 -13.52 -27.71 -0.69
C LEU A 340 -14.71 -28.67 -0.80
N GLU A 341 -15.87 -28.19 -1.26
CA GLU A 341 -17.07 -29.02 -1.45
C GLU A 341 -16.84 -30.09 -2.53
N GLN A 342 -16.25 -29.71 -3.67
CA GLN A 342 -15.93 -30.64 -4.76
C GLN A 342 -14.93 -31.72 -4.34
N SER A 343 -13.97 -31.38 -3.47
CA SER A 343 -12.96 -32.32 -2.98
C SER A 343 -13.51 -33.40 -2.03
N LYS A 344 -14.69 -33.16 -1.44
CA LYS A 344 -15.30 -34.01 -0.38
C LYS A 344 -14.44 -34.17 0.90
N LEU A 345 -13.37 -33.39 1.05
CA LEU A 345 -12.50 -33.45 2.23
C LEU A 345 -13.21 -32.99 3.51
N LEU A 346 -14.12 -32.01 3.41
CA LEU A 346 -14.96 -31.61 4.55
C LEU A 346 -15.88 -32.74 5.00
N THR A 347 -16.43 -33.52 4.07
CA THR A 347 -17.23 -34.70 4.39
C THR A 347 -16.40 -35.79 5.05
N ALA A 348 -15.17 -36.02 4.58
CA ALA A 348 -14.23 -36.96 5.22
C ALA A 348 -13.90 -36.52 6.65
N LEU A 349 -13.64 -35.22 6.86
CA LEU A 349 -13.39 -34.65 8.19
C LEU A 349 -14.59 -34.84 9.13
N GLN A 350 -15.81 -34.69 8.61
CA GLN A 350 -17.05 -34.92 9.35
C GLN A 350 -17.26 -36.40 9.69
N GLN A 351 -16.88 -37.32 8.79
CA GLN A 351 -16.95 -38.77 9.05
C GLN A 351 -16.02 -39.17 10.19
N VAL A 352 -14.76 -38.70 10.20
CA VAL A 352 -13.81 -38.95 11.30
C VAL A 352 -14.38 -38.44 12.63
N LYS A 353 -14.96 -37.24 12.63
CA LYS A 353 -15.64 -36.66 13.81
C LYS A 353 -16.80 -37.52 14.30
N ASN A 354 -17.63 -38.03 13.40
CA ASN A 354 -18.77 -38.88 13.76
C ASN A 354 -18.29 -40.25 14.29
N GLN A 355 -17.26 -40.84 13.68
CA GLN A 355 -16.66 -42.10 14.15
C GLN A 355 -16.07 -41.95 15.57
N GLN A 356 -15.48 -40.81 15.90
CA GLN A 356 -15.00 -40.56 17.26
C GLN A 356 -16.11 -40.37 18.28
N LYS A 357 -17.20 -39.68 17.92
CA LYS A 357 -18.39 -39.61 18.77
C LYS A 357 -18.98 -41.00 19.02
N LEU A 358 -19.00 -41.87 18.01
CA LEU A 358 -19.42 -43.26 18.13
C LEU A 358 -18.48 -44.08 19.05
N ARG A 359 -17.17 -43.83 19.02
CA ARG A 359 -16.20 -44.43 19.95
C ARG A 359 -16.29 -43.87 21.39
N GLN A 360 -16.84 -42.67 21.58
CA GLN A 360 -17.11 -42.04 22.88
C GLN A 360 -18.52 -42.36 23.43
N GLY A 361 -19.16 -43.45 22.99
CA GLY A 361 -20.37 -43.95 23.63
C GLY A 361 -20.12 -44.25 25.12
N ARG A 362 -20.98 -43.73 26.00
CA ARG A 362 -20.96 -44.04 27.45
C ARG A 362 -21.19 -45.54 27.63
N ARG A 363 -20.24 -46.25 28.27
CA ARG A 363 -20.52 -47.59 28.82
C ARG A 363 -21.58 -47.43 29.91
N ILE A 364 -22.73 -48.05 29.69
CA ILE A 364 -23.86 -48.09 30.63
C ILE A 364 -23.47 -49.08 31.75
N SER A 365 -23.78 -48.78 33.01
CA SER A 365 -23.52 -49.73 34.11
C SER A 365 -24.47 -50.91 34.01
N GLN A 366 -24.08 -52.08 34.55
CA GLN A 366 -24.93 -53.29 34.59
C GLN A 366 -26.35 -52.97 35.11
N ASP A 367 -26.44 -52.18 36.18
CA ASP A 367 -27.71 -51.80 36.79
C ASP A 367 -28.63 -50.97 35.86
N GLU A 368 -28.05 -50.10 35.01
CA GLU A 368 -28.81 -49.28 34.06
C GLU A 368 -29.15 -50.09 32.79
N ALA A 369 -28.39 -51.14 32.47
CA ALA A 369 -28.70 -52.11 31.41
C ALA A 369 -29.85 -53.06 31.80
N ASP A 370 -29.85 -53.54 33.04
CA ASP A 370 -30.90 -54.41 33.60
C ASP A 370 -32.25 -53.68 33.69
N LEU A 371 -32.25 -52.40 34.09
CA LEU A 371 -33.47 -51.57 34.12
C LEU A 371 -34.07 -51.30 32.73
N ARG A 372 -33.29 -51.43 31.67
CA ARG A 372 -33.73 -51.19 30.28
C ARG A 372 -33.91 -52.49 29.47
N ASN A 373 -33.82 -53.66 30.11
CA ASN A 373 -33.93 -54.98 29.47
C ASN A 373 -32.99 -55.15 28.25
N ILE A 374 -31.75 -54.66 28.34
CA ILE A 374 -30.75 -54.83 27.28
C ILE A 374 -29.90 -56.06 27.65
N THR A 375 -30.10 -57.19 26.98
CA THR A 375 -29.50 -58.49 27.34
C THR A 375 -28.29 -58.92 26.50
N GLU A 376 -27.90 -58.15 25.49
CA GLU A 376 -26.77 -58.50 24.60
C GLU A 376 -25.71 -57.39 24.57
N GLU A 377 -24.44 -57.77 24.79
CA GLU A 377 -23.28 -56.95 24.47
C GLU A 377 -23.13 -56.89 22.94
N SER A 378 -23.29 -55.71 22.34
CA SER A 378 -23.10 -55.56 20.90
C SER A 378 -21.60 -55.58 20.55
N GLU A 379 -21.10 -56.70 20.05
CA GLU A 379 -19.86 -56.73 19.27
C GLU A 379 -20.19 -56.30 17.83
N GLU A 380 -19.66 -55.15 17.42
CA GLU A 380 -19.71 -54.55 16.06
C GLU A 380 -21.07 -54.00 15.57
N ALA A 381 -21.24 -52.68 15.65
CA ALA A 381 -22.34 -51.97 15.00
C ALA A 381 -22.02 -51.66 13.52
N THR A 382 -22.40 -52.54 12.60
CA THR A 382 -22.57 -52.22 11.17
C THR A 382 -24.02 -51.88 10.88
N LEU A 383 -24.31 -50.65 10.45
CA LEU A 383 -25.61 -50.28 9.87
C LEU A 383 -25.48 -50.09 8.36
N LYS A 384 -26.12 -50.99 7.60
CA LYS A 384 -26.40 -50.82 6.17
C LYS A 384 -27.57 -49.84 6.02
N SER A 385 -27.41 -48.87 5.13
CA SER A 385 -28.47 -47.96 4.68
C SER A 385 -29.38 -48.65 3.66
N GLU A 386 -30.69 -48.66 3.90
CA GLU A 386 -31.69 -48.83 2.83
C GLU A 386 -32.68 -47.66 2.88
N ALA A 387 -32.94 -47.11 1.68
CA ALA A 387 -33.86 -46.03 1.42
C ALA A 387 -35.28 -46.58 1.24
N GLN A 388 -36.28 -45.93 1.83
CA GLN A 388 -37.67 -46.02 1.36
C GLN A 388 -38.36 -44.66 1.46
N ASP A 389 -38.96 -44.32 0.32
CA ASP A 389 -39.79 -43.16 0.03
C ASP A 389 -41.27 -43.57 0.15
N ALA A 390 -42.11 -42.74 0.78
CA ALA A 390 -43.56 -42.63 0.55
C ALA A 390 -44.20 -41.66 1.57
N GLY A 391 -44.82 -40.59 1.08
CA GLY A 391 -45.64 -39.68 1.88
C GLY A 391 -47.07 -40.18 2.11
N SER A 392 -47.73 -39.67 3.15
CA SER A 392 -49.10 -39.12 3.07
C SER A 392 -49.45 -38.33 4.34
N SER A 393 -50.30 -37.34 4.12
CA SER A 393 -50.86 -36.33 5.03
C SER A 393 -51.73 -36.87 6.18
N THR A 394 -51.79 -36.12 7.28
CA THR A 394 -53.07 -35.67 7.90
C THR A 394 -52.82 -34.54 8.91
N ALA A 395 -53.59 -33.46 8.78
CA ALA A 395 -53.84 -32.42 9.78
C ALA A 395 -55.27 -32.65 10.35
N PRO A 396 -55.87 -31.80 11.21
CA PRO A 396 -55.39 -30.61 11.94
C PRO A 396 -55.81 -30.56 13.42
N GLU A 397 -55.43 -29.52 14.17
CA GLU A 397 -56.33 -28.86 15.13
C GLU A 397 -55.88 -27.41 15.44
N THR A 398 -56.86 -26.51 15.38
CA THR A 398 -56.84 -25.04 15.51
C THR A 398 -57.37 -24.61 16.88
N ILE A 399 -56.80 -23.56 17.50
CA ILE A 399 -57.52 -22.64 18.43
C ILE A 399 -57.01 -21.20 18.20
N GLU A 400 -57.92 -20.26 18.44
CA GLU A 400 -58.16 -18.94 17.87
C GLU A 400 -57.35 -17.76 18.44
N THR A 401 -57.44 -16.67 17.67
CA THR A 401 -57.05 -15.26 17.87
C THR A 401 -57.85 -14.50 18.92
N GLU A 402 -57.24 -13.52 19.59
CA GLU A 402 -57.90 -12.25 20.00
C GLU A 402 -56.94 -11.05 19.82
N GLU A 403 -57.48 -9.97 19.22
CA GLU A 403 -56.88 -8.65 19.05
C GLU A 403 -57.14 -7.75 20.28
N ALA A 404 -56.20 -6.83 20.59
CA ALA A 404 -56.53 -5.51 21.16
C ALA A 404 -55.37 -4.50 20.98
N THR A 405 -55.62 -3.41 20.26
CA THR A 405 -54.85 -2.14 20.25
C THR A 405 -55.36 -1.16 21.33
N PRO A 406 -54.87 0.09 21.44
CA PRO A 406 -53.56 0.58 21.93
C PRO A 406 -53.72 1.62 23.07
N GLU A 407 -52.71 1.91 23.90
CA GLU A 407 -52.72 3.14 24.72
C GLU A 407 -51.36 3.83 24.89
N LYS A 408 -51.40 5.15 24.74
CA LYS A 408 -50.32 6.14 24.85
C LYS A 408 -49.85 6.29 26.31
N THR A 409 -48.56 6.53 26.56
CA THR A 409 -48.14 7.55 27.54
C THR A 409 -46.65 7.95 27.45
N LYS A 410 -46.47 9.23 27.08
CA LYS A 410 -45.56 10.27 27.64
C LYS A 410 -44.08 9.95 27.93
N GLN A 411 -43.23 10.71 27.23
CA GLN A 411 -41.93 11.22 27.69
C GLN A 411 -42.03 11.97 29.03
N PRO A 412 -40.89 12.15 29.70
CA PRO A 412 -40.54 13.47 30.22
C PRO A 412 -39.17 13.95 29.74
N GLU A 413 -39.13 15.23 29.38
CA GLU A 413 -37.92 16.04 29.14
C GLU A 413 -37.21 16.36 30.47
N ALA A 414 -35.88 16.44 30.44
CA ALA A 414 -35.11 17.27 31.36
C ALA A 414 -33.90 17.89 30.64
N ALA A 415 -33.73 19.17 30.91
CA ALA A 415 -32.89 20.20 30.32
C ALA A 415 -31.38 19.91 30.06
N SER A 416 -30.90 20.67 29.07
CA SER A 416 -29.54 20.97 28.59
C SER A 416 -28.40 21.14 29.62
N ILE A 417 -27.18 20.79 29.20
CA ILE A 417 -25.96 21.63 29.19
C ILE A 417 -25.02 21.12 28.09
N SER A 418 -24.42 22.05 27.35
CA SER A 418 -23.40 21.91 26.30
C SER A 418 -22.01 21.62 26.88
N ASP A 419 -21.23 20.77 26.20
CA ASP A 419 -19.79 21.01 26.02
C ASP A 419 -19.26 20.31 24.77
N GLU A 420 -18.61 21.09 23.93
CA GLU A 420 -17.88 20.68 22.73
C GLU A 420 -16.56 20.02 23.10
N ALA A 421 -16.17 19.00 22.32
CA ALA A 421 -14.82 18.68 21.84
C ALA A 421 -14.52 17.18 21.91
N GLU A 422 -14.99 16.42 20.91
CA GLU A 422 -14.32 15.18 20.55
C GLU A 422 -14.09 15.11 19.04
N ARG A 423 -12.81 14.87 18.73
CA ARG A 423 -12.23 14.68 17.41
C ARG A 423 -12.76 13.37 16.83
N SER A 424 -13.35 13.42 15.64
CA SER A 424 -13.66 12.23 14.85
C SER A 424 -12.58 12.01 13.80
N ASP A 425 -11.60 11.16 14.13
CA ASP A 425 -10.91 10.35 13.14
C ASP A 425 -11.79 9.10 12.92
N ALA A 426 -12.48 9.05 11.79
CA ALA A 426 -13.19 7.87 11.33
C ALA A 426 -12.76 7.58 9.89
N ASP A 427 -11.83 6.64 9.78
CA ASP A 427 -11.50 5.93 8.54
C ASP A 427 -12.79 5.33 7.96
N ALA A 428 -13.28 5.92 6.87
CA ALA A 428 -14.35 5.35 6.08
C ALA A 428 -13.73 4.44 5.00
N GLN A 429 -13.94 3.14 5.19
CA GLN A 429 -13.61 2.08 4.25
C GLN A 429 -14.28 2.33 2.88
N SER A 430 -13.46 2.36 1.84
CA SER A 430 -13.86 2.40 0.44
C SER A 430 -14.51 1.07 0.04
N GLN A 431 -15.84 1.05 -0.05
CA GLN A 431 -16.55 0.05 -0.84
C GLN A 431 -16.59 0.51 -2.30
N SER A 432 -15.73 -0.08 -3.13
CA SER A 432 -15.85 -0.04 -4.59
C SER A 432 -16.81 -1.13 -5.04
N ALA A 433 -18.11 -0.88 -4.91
CA ALA A 433 -19.13 -1.62 -5.66
C ALA A 433 -19.35 -0.91 -6.98
N SER A 434 -19.33 -1.66 -8.09
CA SER A 434 -19.85 -1.22 -9.38
C SER A 434 -21.34 -0.90 -9.21
N VAL A 435 -21.68 0.39 -9.17
CA VAL A 435 -23.08 0.83 -9.12
C VAL A 435 -23.48 1.22 -10.53
N ASP A 436 -24.47 0.48 -11.06
CA ASP A 436 -25.17 0.83 -12.28
C ASP A 436 -25.82 2.23 -12.14
N GLU A 437 -25.80 3.02 -13.20
CA GLU A 437 -26.30 4.41 -13.27
C GLU A 437 -27.78 4.59 -12.90
N GLU A 438 -28.54 3.52 -12.61
CA GLU A 438 -29.92 3.60 -12.13
C GLU A 438 -30.02 3.82 -10.61
N ASP A 439 -29.00 3.46 -9.81
CA ASP A 439 -29.04 3.57 -8.34
C ASP A 439 -28.51 4.91 -7.78
N LYS A 440 -28.06 5.83 -8.65
CA LYS A 440 -27.61 7.19 -8.25
C LYS A 440 -28.73 8.23 -8.07
N ILE A 441 -30.00 7.81 -7.93
CA ILE A 441 -31.12 8.72 -7.65
C ILE A 441 -31.35 8.91 -6.13
N GLY A 442 -30.54 8.25 -5.28
CA GLY A 442 -30.74 8.24 -3.83
C GLY A 442 -30.10 9.36 -3.00
N SER A 443 -29.18 10.17 -3.53
CA SER A 443 -28.44 11.15 -2.70
C SER A 443 -27.88 12.40 -3.39
N ALA A 444 -28.23 12.66 -4.66
CA ALA A 444 -27.67 13.77 -5.44
C ALA A 444 -28.55 15.04 -5.41
N MET A 445 -27.91 16.21 -5.37
CA MET A 445 -28.55 17.54 -5.38
C MET A 445 -29.64 17.67 -6.46
N SER A 446 -30.72 18.40 -6.14
CA SER A 446 -31.81 18.63 -7.10
C SER A 446 -31.36 19.50 -8.29
N LEU A 447 -32.02 19.34 -9.45
CA LEU A 447 -31.72 20.12 -10.65
C LEU A 447 -31.87 21.63 -10.41
N ASP A 448 -32.81 22.03 -9.55
CA ASP A 448 -33.04 23.42 -9.17
C ASP A 448 -31.89 23.99 -8.33
N GLU A 449 -31.42 23.25 -7.31
CA GLU A 449 -30.26 23.64 -6.47
C GLU A 449 -28.98 23.80 -7.33
N LEU A 450 -28.76 22.90 -8.29
CA LEU A 450 -27.62 22.97 -9.19
C LEU A 450 -27.66 24.23 -10.08
N THR A 451 -28.84 24.63 -10.55
CA THR A 451 -28.98 25.86 -11.35
C THR A 451 -28.72 27.13 -10.54
N GLU A 452 -29.03 27.14 -9.24
CA GLU A 452 -28.74 28.27 -8.35
C GLU A 452 -27.24 28.41 -8.07
N ILE A 453 -26.56 27.28 -7.83
CA ILE A 453 -25.11 27.24 -7.67
C ILE A 453 -24.41 27.67 -8.96
N ASP A 454 -24.87 27.21 -10.13
CA ASP A 454 -24.27 27.63 -11.41
C ASP A 454 -24.50 29.13 -11.69
N LYS A 455 -25.63 29.72 -11.25
CA LYS A 455 -25.87 31.18 -11.34
C LYS A 455 -24.93 31.98 -10.44
N THR A 456 -24.65 31.51 -9.23
CA THR A 456 -23.73 32.19 -8.30
C THR A 456 -22.29 32.10 -8.78
N LYS A 457 -21.82 30.89 -9.12
CA LYS A 457 -20.49 30.65 -9.69
C LYS A 457 -20.26 31.43 -10.99
N ARG A 458 -21.27 31.52 -11.87
CA ARG A 458 -21.18 32.37 -13.07
C ARG A 458 -20.85 33.83 -12.76
N LYS A 459 -21.44 34.42 -11.70
CA LYS A 459 -21.18 35.82 -11.34
C LYS A 459 -19.75 36.00 -10.81
N GLU A 460 -19.31 35.07 -9.97
CA GLU A 460 -17.96 35.05 -9.40
C GLU A 460 -16.89 34.90 -10.47
N LEU A 461 -17.00 33.89 -11.33
CA LEU A 461 -16.08 33.64 -12.43
C LEU A 461 -16.00 34.82 -13.41
N ASN A 462 -17.12 35.48 -13.71
CA ASN A 462 -17.11 36.69 -14.56
C ASN A 462 -16.41 37.88 -13.88
N ARG A 463 -16.38 37.95 -12.54
CA ARG A 463 -15.63 38.97 -11.80
C ARG A 463 -14.13 38.67 -11.89
N GLU A 464 -13.72 37.42 -11.65
CA GLU A 464 -12.33 36.97 -11.72
C GLU A 464 -11.72 37.14 -13.12
N ILE A 465 -12.48 36.80 -14.17
CA ILE A 465 -12.04 36.99 -15.56
C ILE A 465 -11.77 38.48 -15.85
N ARG A 466 -12.63 39.38 -15.36
CA ARG A 466 -12.43 40.81 -15.55
C ARG A 466 -11.21 41.32 -14.80
N GLU A 467 -10.88 40.73 -13.65
CA GLU A 467 -9.70 41.11 -12.88
C GLU A 467 -8.41 40.60 -13.53
N SER A 468 -8.37 39.32 -13.93
CA SER A 468 -7.21 38.72 -14.60
C SER A 468 -6.90 39.33 -15.97
N LEU A 469 -7.90 39.81 -16.71
CA LEU A 469 -7.71 40.40 -18.03
C LEU A 469 -7.41 41.91 -18.02
N LYS A 470 -7.52 42.62 -16.88
CA LYS A 470 -7.36 44.09 -16.78
C LYS A 470 -6.01 44.61 -17.28
N GLU A 471 -4.93 43.85 -17.05
CA GLU A 471 -3.56 44.25 -17.40
C GLU A 471 -3.09 43.66 -18.74
N THR A 472 -4.01 43.07 -19.51
CA THR A 472 -3.70 42.35 -20.76
C THR A 472 -4.21 43.10 -21.98
N ILE A 473 -3.76 42.67 -23.17
CA ILE A 473 -4.28 43.19 -24.45
C ILE A 473 -5.79 42.93 -24.64
N HIS A 474 -6.37 42.05 -23.81
CA HIS A 474 -7.77 41.61 -23.88
C HIS A 474 -8.73 42.39 -22.97
N ALA A 475 -8.24 43.39 -22.22
CA ALA A 475 -9.05 44.14 -21.25
C ALA A 475 -10.31 44.81 -21.85
N LYS A 476 -10.32 45.09 -23.16
CA LYS A 476 -11.42 45.77 -23.88
C LYS A 476 -12.22 44.82 -24.80
N GLU A 477 -12.03 43.51 -24.69
CA GLU A 477 -12.58 42.54 -25.65
C GLU A 477 -13.99 42.05 -25.28
N GLY A 478 -14.48 42.32 -24.07
CA GLY A 478 -15.86 41.96 -23.69
C GLY A 478 -16.04 40.46 -23.55
N THR A 479 -15.18 39.81 -22.76
CA THR A 479 -15.26 38.39 -22.43
C THR A 479 -16.42 38.11 -21.49
N ILE A 480 -17.26 37.12 -21.82
CA ILE A 480 -18.36 36.66 -20.97
C ILE A 480 -18.24 35.15 -20.75
N LEU A 481 -18.29 34.74 -19.49
CA LEU A 481 -18.39 33.34 -19.10
C LEU A 481 -19.84 32.92 -18.88
N HIS A 482 -20.18 31.77 -19.44
CA HIS A 482 -21.47 31.11 -19.31
C HIS A 482 -21.29 29.75 -18.64
N ARG A 483 -22.31 29.33 -17.90
CA ARG A 483 -22.48 27.95 -17.44
C ARG A 483 -23.74 27.38 -18.12
N PRO A 484 -23.63 26.33 -18.94
CA PRO A 484 -24.78 25.78 -19.66
C PRO A 484 -25.82 25.22 -18.71
N THR A 485 -27.10 25.44 -19.01
CA THR A 485 -28.21 24.85 -18.26
C THR A 485 -28.52 23.46 -18.78
N ILE A 486 -28.71 22.51 -17.87
CA ILE A 486 -29.06 21.12 -18.20
C ILE A 486 -30.55 21.01 -18.49
N ASN A 487 -30.90 20.20 -19.49
CA ASN A 487 -32.28 19.82 -19.81
C ASN A 487 -32.39 18.30 -19.90
N GLU A 488 -33.61 17.75 -19.90
CA GLU A 488 -33.85 16.30 -19.92
C GLU A 488 -33.23 15.62 -21.16
N ALA A 489 -33.19 16.31 -22.30
CA ALA A 489 -32.54 15.82 -23.50
C ALA A 489 -31.02 15.69 -23.34
N ALA A 490 -30.37 16.64 -22.67
CA ALA A 490 -28.93 16.58 -22.40
C ALA A 490 -28.57 15.44 -21.43
N ILE A 491 -29.44 15.11 -20.48
CA ILE A 491 -29.24 13.96 -19.57
C ILE A 491 -29.21 12.65 -20.37
N LYS A 492 -30.22 12.43 -21.23
CA LYS A 492 -30.28 11.23 -22.08
C LYS A 492 -29.07 11.12 -23.01
N ASN A 493 -28.74 12.21 -23.70
CA ASN A 493 -27.58 12.25 -24.59
C ASN A 493 -26.26 12.03 -23.83
N GLY A 494 -26.14 12.56 -22.61
CA GLY A 494 -24.98 12.34 -21.74
C GLY A 494 -24.81 10.87 -21.37
N GLN A 495 -25.90 10.19 -21.00
CA GLN A 495 -25.89 8.76 -20.68
C GLN A 495 -25.47 7.89 -21.87
N GLU A 496 -25.92 8.23 -23.08
CA GLU A 496 -25.50 7.53 -24.31
C GLU A 496 -24.00 7.69 -24.57
N LEU A 497 -23.46 8.91 -24.40
CA LEU A 497 -22.02 9.16 -24.54
C LEU A 497 -21.20 8.39 -23.50
N THR A 498 -21.63 8.37 -22.24
CA THR A 498 -20.97 7.62 -21.16
C THR A 498 -20.89 6.13 -21.48
N LYS A 499 -21.99 5.54 -21.99
CA LYS A 499 -22.03 4.12 -22.38
C LYS A 499 -21.05 3.77 -23.51
N MET A 500 -20.79 4.70 -24.43
CA MET A 500 -19.86 4.46 -25.54
C MET A 500 -18.40 4.39 -25.07
N VAL A 501 -18.03 5.18 -24.04
CA VAL A 501 -16.61 5.33 -23.63
C VAL A 501 -16.27 4.56 -22.34
N SER A 502 -17.27 4.06 -21.60
CA SER A 502 -17.04 3.38 -20.32
C SER A 502 -16.05 2.19 -20.39
N PRO A 503 -16.07 1.29 -21.40
CA PRO A 503 -15.17 0.13 -21.39
C PRO A 503 -13.70 0.52 -21.54
N GLU A 504 -13.42 1.53 -22.36
CA GLU A 504 -12.07 2.03 -22.61
C GLU A 504 -11.51 2.71 -21.36
N VAL A 505 -12.31 3.60 -20.75
CA VAL A 505 -11.94 4.31 -19.53
C VAL A 505 -11.69 3.33 -18.40
N GLU A 506 -12.51 2.28 -18.24
CA GLU A 506 -12.30 1.27 -17.20
C GLU A 506 -10.98 0.51 -17.36
N SER A 507 -10.67 0.09 -18.59
CA SER A 507 -9.44 -0.64 -18.86
C SER A 507 -8.19 0.19 -18.52
N LEU A 508 -8.16 1.47 -18.92
CA LEU A 508 -7.03 2.36 -18.69
C LEU A 508 -6.96 2.87 -17.25
N SER A 509 -8.10 3.17 -16.63
CA SER A 509 -8.15 3.61 -15.22
C SER A 509 -7.62 2.53 -14.29
N ARG A 510 -7.87 1.23 -14.56
CA ARG A 510 -7.29 0.14 -13.76
C ARG A 510 -5.77 0.11 -13.87
N VAL A 511 -5.23 0.19 -15.09
CA VAL A 511 -3.77 0.18 -15.32
C VAL A 511 -3.10 1.39 -14.66
N ILE A 512 -3.72 2.57 -14.76
CA ILE A 512 -3.14 3.81 -14.26
C ILE A 512 -3.31 3.93 -12.75
N ASN A 513 -4.43 3.52 -12.17
CA ASN A 513 -4.53 3.41 -10.71
C ASN A 513 -3.50 2.42 -10.15
N ASP A 514 -3.23 1.31 -10.85
CA ASP A 514 -2.13 0.41 -10.49
C ASP A 514 -0.73 1.03 -10.63
N LEU A 515 -0.56 2.10 -11.40
CA LEU A 515 0.69 2.86 -11.55
C LEU A 515 0.78 4.02 -10.55
N LEU A 516 -0.27 4.83 -10.41
CA LEU A 516 -0.42 5.89 -9.41
C LEU A 516 -0.25 5.37 -7.99
N ASN A 517 -0.85 4.21 -7.67
CA ASN A 517 -0.65 3.54 -6.38
C ASN A 517 0.82 3.09 -6.15
N LYS A 518 1.64 3.06 -7.22
CA LYS A 518 3.08 2.76 -7.17
C LYS A 518 3.95 4.01 -7.28
N GLU A 519 3.41 5.17 -7.63
CA GLU A 519 4.14 6.43 -7.66
C GLU A 519 4.56 6.84 -6.25
N VAL A 520 5.81 7.26 -6.15
CA VAL A 520 6.43 7.68 -4.90
C VAL A 520 6.38 9.20 -4.89
N SER A 521 5.52 9.78 -4.07
CA SER A 521 5.68 11.19 -3.67
C SER A 521 7.08 11.36 -3.07
N ASN A 522 7.91 12.19 -3.69
CA ASN A 522 9.23 12.55 -3.17
C ASN A 522 9.15 13.74 -2.20
N ASP A 523 7.96 14.30 -2.02
CA ASP A 523 7.73 15.48 -1.22
C ASP A 523 7.56 15.16 0.26
N TYR A 524 8.34 15.89 1.05
CA TYR A 524 8.32 15.83 2.50
C TYR A 524 7.64 17.09 3.04
N ALA A 525 6.61 16.91 3.86
CA ALA A 525 6.12 17.98 4.71
C ALA A 525 7.09 18.16 5.88
N GLY A 526 7.83 19.27 5.86
CA GLY A 526 8.71 19.67 6.96
C GLY A 526 7.98 20.23 8.17
N GLY A 527 8.68 20.40 9.27
CA GLY A 527 8.14 21.03 10.48
C GLY A 527 7.10 20.18 11.20
N LYS A 528 7.30 18.86 11.28
CA LYS A 528 6.47 17.93 12.04
C LYS A 528 7.18 17.53 13.34
N TYR A 529 6.38 17.17 14.34
CA TYR A 529 6.88 16.64 15.63
C TYR A 529 7.46 15.22 15.49
N TYR A 530 7.06 14.50 14.44
CA TYR A 530 7.51 13.15 14.12
C TYR A 530 7.49 12.97 12.59
N GLY A 531 8.40 12.16 12.07
CA GLY A 531 8.58 11.98 10.63
C GLY A 531 9.70 11.00 10.32
N SER A 532 9.75 10.51 9.08
CA SER A 532 10.72 9.50 8.63
C SER A 532 12.13 10.06 8.50
N ARG A 533 12.29 11.38 8.39
CA ARG A 533 13.59 12.04 8.26
C ARG A 533 13.76 13.11 9.32
N PHE A 534 14.89 13.07 10.03
CA PHE A 534 15.27 14.16 10.92
C PHE A 534 15.78 15.37 10.13
N ASN A 535 15.28 16.57 10.43
CA ASN A 535 15.64 17.82 9.79
C ASN A 535 16.39 18.75 10.77
N PRO A 536 17.74 18.85 10.65
CA PRO A 536 18.57 19.65 11.55
C PRO A 536 18.28 21.15 11.50
N SER A 537 17.72 21.65 10.39
CA SER A 537 17.48 23.09 10.24
C SER A 537 16.36 23.61 11.14
N HIS A 538 15.43 22.75 11.55
CA HIS A 538 14.35 23.10 12.47
C HIS A 538 14.78 23.11 13.95
N VAL A 539 15.90 22.47 14.28
CA VAL A 539 16.43 22.39 15.66
C VAL A 539 16.74 23.78 16.23
N ALA A 540 17.17 24.71 15.37
CA ALA A 540 17.49 26.09 15.78
C ALA A 540 16.26 26.88 16.23
N TYR A 541 15.04 26.48 15.84
CA TYR A 541 13.80 27.19 16.18
C TYR A 541 13.24 26.77 17.55
N GLY A 542 13.71 25.66 18.14
CA GLY A 542 13.32 25.22 19.47
C GLY A 542 11.84 24.84 19.62
N ASP A 543 11.10 24.68 18.51
CA ASP A 543 9.66 24.39 18.48
C ASP A 543 9.35 22.87 18.51
N LEU A 544 10.39 22.04 18.65
CA LEU A 544 10.36 20.57 18.66
C LEU A 544 9.83 19.94 17.35
N ARG A 545 9.70 20.73 16.27
CA ARG A 545 9.21 20.27 14.96
C ARG A 545 10.37 19.87 14.06
N ASN A 546 11.20 18.97 14.56
CA ASN A 546 12.49 18.64 13.96
C ASN A 546 12.42 17.53 12.90
N PHE A 547 11.23 17.10 12.50
CA PHE A 547 11.07 15.96 11.59
C PHE A 547 10.32 16.35 10.33
N ASP A 548 10.76 15.76 9.22
CA ASP A 548 10.12 15.80 7.93
C ASP A 548 9.34 14.49 7.76
N LYS A 549 8.05 14.58 7.41
CA LYS A 549 7.20 13.42 7.12
C LYS A 549 6.99 13.32 5.61
N LYS A 550 7.28 12.16 5.03
CA LYS A 550 6.98 11.90 3.62
C LYS A 550 5.47 11.96 3.41
N ASN A 551 5.02 12.75 2.43
CA ASN A 551 3.60 12.84 2.10
C ASN A 551 3.15 11.48 1.53
N PRO A 552 1.98 10.94 1.88
CA PRO A 552 1.41 9.80 1.19
C PRO A 552 1.18 10.12 -0.30
N PRO A 553 1.23 9.12 -1.21
CA PRO A 553 0.96 9.32 -2.64
C PRO A 553 -0.40 9.99 -2.93
N ASN A 554 -1.35 9.87 -2.01
CA ASN A 554 -2.72 10.37 -2.17
C ASN A 554 -2.95 11.83 -1.72
N GLU A 555 -1.99 12.48 -1.06
CA GLU A 555 -2.22 13.85 -0.51
C GLU A 555 -1.96 14.97 -1.54
N GLN A 556 -1.20 14.72 -2.61
CA GLN A 556 -1.01 15.67 -3.70
C GLN A 556 -0.99 14.93 -5.04
N PRO A 557 -1.92 15.24 -5.97
CA PRO A 557 -1.96 14.60 -7.27
C PRO A 557 -0.71 15.01 -8.08
N SER A 558 -0.01 14.03 -8.66
CA SER A 558 1.16 14.26 -9.51
C SER A 558 0.84 15.06 -10.78
N LEU A 559 -0.44 15.08 -11.18
CA LEU A 559 -0.93 15.72 -12.39
C LEU A 559 -2.19 16.57 -12.12
N ALA A 560 -2.23 17.80 -12.65
CA ALA A 560 -3.45 18.59 -12.82
C ALA A 560 -3.74 18.81 -14.30
N LEU A 561 -5.01 18.66 -14.69
CA LEU A 561 -5.45 18.68 -16.08
C LEU A 561 -6.45 19.80 -16.36
N ALA A 562 -6.14 20.62 -17.38
CA ALA A 562 -7.07 21.59 -17.95
C ALA A 562 -7.37 21.22 -19.40
N VAL A 563 -8.65 21.18 -19.77
CA VAL A 563 -9.08 20.83 -21.13
C VAL A 563 -9.87 21.99 -21.73
N ARG A 564 -9.43 22.42 -22.91
CA ARG A 564 -10.10 23.40 -23.76
C ARG A 564 -10.69 22.70 -24.98
N VAL A 565 -11.96 22.96 -25.27
CA VAL A 565 -12.67 22.50 -26.46
C VAL A 565 -13.07 23.68 -27.33
N ASP A 566 -12.57 23.73 -28.56
CA ASP A 566 -13.02 24.70 -29.55
C ASP A 566 -14.49 24.42 -29.93
N GLU A 567 -15.36 25.41 -29.75
CA GLU A 567 -16.77 25.34 -30.13
C GLU A 567 -17.09 26.29 -31.30
N SER A 568 -16.13 26.57 -32.18
CA SER A 568 -16.34 27.34 -33.41
C SER A 568 -17.12 26.57 -34.49
N GLY A 569 -17.53 27.29 -35.54
CA GLY A 569 -18.36 26.77 -36.62
C GLY A 569 -17.66 25.76 -37.52
N SER A 570 -16.32 25.70 -37.52
CA SER A 570 -15.55 24.70 -38.27
C SER A 570 -15.74 23.28 -37.71
N MET A 571 -15.99 23.18 -36.40
CA MET A 571 -16.29 21.94 -35.67
C MET A 571 -17.62 21.27 -36.06
N LEU A 572 -18.42 21.89 -36.95
CA LEU A 572 -19.64 21.30 -37.50
C LEU A 572 -19.35 20.21 -38.55
N ARG A 573 -18.19 20.23 -39.20
CA ARG A 573 -17.82 19.25 -40.23
C ARG A 573 -17.42 17.92 -39.60
N ASP A 574 -17.59 16.82 -40.35
CA ASP A 574 -17.05 15.48 -40.05
C ASP A 574 -17.28 14.97 -38.62
N ASP A 575 -18.43 15.29 -38.01
CA ASP A 575 -18.77 14.94 -36.62
C ASP A 575 -17.70 15.33 -35.58
N ARG A 576 -16.87 16.35 -35.87
CA ARG A 576 -15.74 16.77 -35.02
C ARG A 576 -16.18 17.16 -33.62
N ILE A 577 -17.27 17.93 -33.51
CA ILE A 577 -17.83 18.29 -32.21
C ILE A 577 -18.37 17.07 -31.44
N GLN A 578 -18.89 16.06 -32.12
CA GLN A 578 -19.39 14.85 -31.47
C GLN A 578 -18.24 14.03 -30.89
N ASN A 579 -17.13 13.94 -31.62
CA ASN A 579 -15.91 13.28 -31.14
C ASN A 579 -15.23 14.08 -30.02
N ALA A 580 -15.24 15.42 -30.09
CA ALA A 580 -14.78 16.27 -28.99
C ALA A 580 -15.61 16.07 -27.71
N LYS A 581 -16.94 15.90 -27.83
CA LYS A 581 -17.81 15.52 -26.70
C LYS A 581 -17.45 14.15 -26.13
N LEU A 582 -17.28 13.14 -26.99
CA LEU A 582 -16.87 11.79 -26.56
C LEU A 582 -15.54 11.83 -25.80
N ALA A 583 -14.55 12.55 -26.32
CA ALA A 583 -13.27 12.75 -25.67
C ALA A 583 -13.40 13.48 -24.33
N ALA A 584 -14.17 14.57 -24.26
CA ALA A 584 -14.38 15.30 -23.02
C ALA A 584 -15.08 14.44 -21.95
N VAL A 585 -16.06 13.62 -22.32
CA VAL A 585 -16.71 12.66 -21.41
C VAL A 585 -15.70 11.62 -20.94
N ALA A 586 -14.91 11.05 -21.85
CA ALA A 586 -13.86 10.08 -21.53
C ALA A 586 -12.87 10.61 -20.49
N LEU A 587 -12.37 11.83 -20.72
CA LEU A 587 -11.44 12.52 -19.83
C LEU A 587 -12.06 12.81 -18.46
N SER A 588 -13.34 13.19 -18.43
CA SER A 588 -14.04 13.46 -17.18
C SER A 588 -14.22 12.20 -16.32
N LEU A 589 -14.64 11.09 -16.93
CA LEU A 589 -14.80 9.81 -16.24
C LEU A 589 -13.46 9.24 -15.79
N PHE A 590 -12.43 9.40 -16.62
CA PHE A 590 -11.07 8.99 -16.28
C PHE A 590 -10.55 9.77 -15.07
N ALA A 591 -10.63 11.11 -15.12
CA ALA A 591 -10.17 11.96 -14.03
C ALA A 591 -10.94 11.72 -12.71
N GLU A 592 -12.24 11.43 -12.77
CA GLU A 592 -13.04 11.03 -11.61
C GLU A 592 -12.52 9.71 -11.01
N LYS A 593 -12.27 8.70 -11.85
CA LYS A 593 -11.80 7.37 -11.40
C LYS A 593 -10.35 7.35 -10.91
N THR A 594 -9.50 8.25 -11.38
CA THR A 594 -8.09 8.35 -10.99
C THR A 594 -7.81 9.49 -10.01
N ASN A 595 -8.84 10.20 -9.55
CA ASN A 595 -8.76 11.34 -8.63
C ASN A 595 -7.82 12.47 -9.10
N ILE A 596 -7.78 12.71 -10.42
CA ILE A 596 -6.98 13.79 -11.03
C ILE A 596 -7.81 15.08 -11.04
N PRO A 597 -7.29 16.21 -10.53
CA PRO A 597 -7.95 17.51 -10.67
C PRO A 597 -8.16 17.89 -12.13
N LEU A 598 -9.43 18.03 -12.53
CA LEU A 598 -9.84 18.36 -13.89
C LEU A 598 -10.64 19.67 -13.96
N MET A 599 -10.29 20.50 -14.93
CA MET A 599 -11.06 21.66 -15.38
C MET A 599 -11.40 21.53 -16.87
N LEU A 600 -12.66 21.80 -17.26
CA LEU A 600 -13.13 21.67 -18.65
C LEU A 600 -13.89 22.91 -19.12
N TYR A 601 -13.40 23.51 -20.20
CA TYR A 601 -13.93 24.73 -20.79
C TYR A 601 -14.14 24.57 -22.29
N GLY A 602 -15.18 25.21 -22.81
CA GLY A 602 -15.37 25.41 -24.25
C GLY A 602 -15.36 26.90 -24.60
N ASP A 603 -15.03 27.24 -25.85
CA ASP A 603 -14.97 28.64 -26.27
C ASP A 603 -15.45 28.90 -27.69
N SER A 604 -15.97 30.11 -27.89
CA SER A 604 -16.31 30.65 -29.21
C SER A 604 -16.18 32.18 -29.19
N ALA A 605 -16.19 32.81 -30.35
CA ALA A 605 -16.01 34.24 -30.54
C ALA A 605 -17.10 34.85 -31.42
N ASP A 606 -17.25 36.17 -31.32
CA ASP A 606 -18.14 37.01 -32.14
C ASP A 606 -19.66 36.78 -31.98
N LEU A 607 -20.11 36.31 -30.81
CA LEU A 607 -21.54 36.06 -30.56
C LEU A 607 -22.40 37.35 -30.63
N SER A 608 -21.85 38.50 -30.22
CA SER A 608 -22.48 39.82 -30.38
C SER A 608 -21.46 40.97 -30.38
N GLN A 609 -21.85 42.19 -30.74
CA GLN A 609 -20.94 43.36 -30.69
C GLN A 609 -20.38 43.67 -29.29
N ARG A 610 -21.06 43.21 -28.22
CA ARG A 610 -20.61 43.36 -26.82
C ARG A 610 -19.88 42.14 -26.29
N GLU A 611 -20.02 40.99 -26.93
CA GLU A 611 -19.49 39.69 -26.52
C GLU A 611 -18.60 39.16 -27.64
N LYS A 612 -17.34 39.62 -27.66
CA LYS A 612 -16.39 39.20 -28.69
C LYS A 612 -15.75 37.85 -28.38
N THR A 613 -15.75 37.43 -27.10
CA THR A 613 -15.28 36.12 -26.67
C THR A 613 -16.25 35.53 -25.63
N SER A 614 -16.80 34.37 -25.96
CA SER A 614 -17.71 33.60 -25.13
C SER A 614 -16.99 32.36 -24.60
N ILE A 615 -16.96 32.20 -23.29
CA ILE A 615 -16.35 31.04 -22.63
C ILE A 615 -17.45 30.26 -21.92
N TYR A 616 -17.45 28.95 -22.06
CA TYR A 616 -18.40 28.01 -21.45
C TYR A 616 -17.66 27.16 -20.42
N SER A 617 -17.93 27.38 -19.14
CA SER A 617 -17.38 26.57 -18.04
C SER A 617 -18.29 25.35 -17.85
N TYR A 618 -17.74 24.17 -18.14
CA TYR A 618 -18.41 22.89 -17.93
C TYR A 618 -18.04 22.29 -16.57
N LYS A 619 -16.78 22.46 -16.14
CA LYS A 619 -16.27 22.03 -14.83
C LYS A 619 -15.09 22.89 -14.38
N GLU A 620 -15.09 23.31 -13.12
CA GLU A 620 -13.93 23.83 -12.39
C GLU A 620 -13.26 22.75 -11.52
N PHE A 621 -12.06 23.02 -11.01
CA PHE A 621 -11.37 22.11 -10.09
C PHE A 621 -12.21 21.77 -8.85
N ASP A 622 -12.90 22.77 -8.28
CA ASP A 622 -13.74 22.62 -7.07
C ASP A 622 -15.19 22.17 -7.36
N ASP A 623 -15.53 21.91 -8.63
CA ASP A 623 -16.84 21.35 -8.99
C ASP A 623 -16.82 19.81 -8.84
N GLY A 624 -17.90 19.25 -8.29
CA GLY A 624 -18.17 17.82 -8.33
C GLY A 624 -18.46 17.30 -9.75
N TYR A 625 -18.57 15.99 -9.90
CA TYR A 625 -18.81 15.32 -11.20
C TYR A 625 -20.31 15.11 -11.52
N ASP A 626 -21.21 15.62 -10.66
CA ASP A 626 -22.66 15.47 -10.83
C ASP A 626 -23.16 16.05 -12.16
N PHE A 627 -23.90 15.23 -12.91
CA PHE A 627 -24.44 15.55 -14.24
C PHE A 627 -23.38 16.04 -15.26
N MET A 628 -22.10 15.70 -15.08
CA MET A 628 -21.02 16.20 -15.92
C MET A 628 -21.21 15.80 -17.40
N ALA A 629 -21.54 14.54 -17.67
CA ALA A 629 -21.82 14.07 -19.03
C ALA A 629 -22.98 14.83 -19.68
N ALA A 630 -24.01 15.19 -18.90
CA ALA A 630 -25.13 16.00 -19.37
C ALA A 630 -24.70 17.44 -19.68
N LYS A 631 -23.83 18.05 -18.87
CA LYS A 631 -23.25 19.37 -19.16
C LYS A 631 -22.46 19.33 -20.48
N ILE A 632 -21.57 18.35 -20.66
CA ILE A 632 -20.77 18.19 -21.89
C ILE A 632 -21.67 17.97 -23.12
N ALA A 633 -22.75 17.20 -22.98
CA ALA A 633 -23.69 16.94 -24.08
C ALA A 633 -24.29 18.24 -24.68
N THR A 634 -24.34 19.34 -23.91
CA THR A 634 -24.83 20.65 -24.37
C THR A 634 -23.85 21.43 -25.26
N MET A 635 -22.58 20.99 -25.40
CA MET A 635 -21.60 21.60 -26.31
C MET A 635 -22.16 21.68 -27.74
N LYS A 636 -21.87 22.77 -28.46
CA LYS A 636 -22.33 22.94 -29.84
C LYS A 636 -21.43 23.88 -30.63
N PRO A 637 -21.24 23.62 -31.93
CA PRO A 637 -20.49 24.53 -32.78
C PRO A 637 -21.26 25.85 -32.91
N ARG A 638 -20.54 26.97 -32.83
CA ARG A 638 -21.08 28.33 -32.88
C ARG A 638 -20.40 29.11 -34.01
N GLN A 639 -19.75 30.24 -33.70
CA GLN A 639 -19.23 31.18 -34.68
C GLN A 639 -17.72 31.03 -34.85
N ASN A 640 -16.95 32.00 -34.38
CA ASN A 640 -15.52 32.12 -34.60
C ASN A 640 -14.73 31.57 -33.39
N ASN A 641 -13.40 31.53 -33.46
CA ASN A 641 -12.53 31.17 -32.32
C ASN A 641 -11.51 32.27 -32.03
N ARG A 642 -11.20 32.46 -30.75
CA ARG A 642 -10.23 33.44 -30.27
C ARG A 642 -9.39 32.86 -29.16
N ASP A 643 -8.39 32.09 -29.54
CA ASP A 643 -7.66 31.17 -28.67
C ASP A 643 -6.85 31.83 -27.56
N GLY A 644 -6.31 33.03 -27.77
CA GLY A 644 -5.44 33.68 -26.79
C GLY A 644 -6.09 33.90 -25.42
N VAL A 645 -7.36 34.31 -25.41
CA VAL A 645 -8.10 34.62 -24.17
C VAL A 645 -8.41 33.35 -23.35
N PRO A 646 -9.03 32.29 -23.91
CA PRO A 646 -9.25 31.04 -23.20
C PRO A 646 -7.95 30.39 -22.73
N LEU A 647 -6.93 30.29 -23.59
CA LEU A 647 -5.64 29.68 -23.21
C LEU A 647 -5.02 30.38 -22.01
N ARG A 648 -5.01 31.72 -22.00
CA ARG A 648 -4.48 32.50 -20.88
C ARG A 648 -5.28 32.28 -19.59
N LEU A 649 -6.61 32.25 -19.68
CA LEU A 649 -7.48 32.05 -18.52
C LEU A 649 -7.28 30.67 -17.90
N LEU A 650 -7.29 29.62 -18.73
CA LEU A 650 -7.09 28.25 -18.26
C LEU A 650 -5.68 28.07 -17.68
N ALA A 651 -4.65 28.63 -18.33
CA ALA A 651 -3.27 28.54 -17.87
C ALA A 651 -3.04 29.26 -16.53
N GLU A 652 -3.62 30.45 -16.32
CA GLU A 652 -3.51 31.15 -15.03
C GLU A 652 -4.14 30.34 -13.89
N LYS A 653 -5.34 29.78 -14.10
CA LYS A 653 -6.00 28.91 -13.11
C LYS A 653 -5.23 27.63 -12.84
N LEU A 654 -4.70 26.99 -13.89
CA LEU A 654 -3.90 25.78 -13.77
C LEU A 654 -2.58 26.06 -13.03
N SER A 655 -1.99 27.25 -13.21
CA SER A 655 -0.73 27.62 -12.53
C SER A 655 -0.86 27.66 -11.00
N GLN A 656 -2.05 27.93 -10.48
CA GLN A 656 -2.35 28.00 -9.05
C GLN A 656 -2.53 26.63 -8.38
N GLN A 657 -2.62 25.54 -9.16
CA GLN A 657 -2.73 24.19 -8.63
C GLN A 657 -1.40 23.73 -8.01
N ALA A 658 -1.50 22.91 -6.95
CA ALA A 658 -0.34 22.37 -6.23
C ALA A 658 0.32 21.15 -6.90
N ALA A 659 -0.21 20.67 -8.04
CA ALA A 659 0.32 19.50 -8.75
C ALA A 659 1.70 19.75 -9.38
N ASP A 660 2.54 18.71 -9.39
CA ASP A 660 3.89 18.72 -9.97
C ASP A 660 3.88 18.92 -11.48
N THR A 661 3.05 18.13 -12.17
CA THR A 661 2.85 18.20 -13.61
C THR A 661 1.54 18.91 -13.91
N LYS A 662 1.58 19.94 -14.75
CA LYS A 662 0.42 20.75 -15.12
C LYS A 662 0.23 20.69 -16.62
N VAL A 663 -0.86 20.06 -17.08
CA VAL A 663 -1.11 19.86 -18.52
C VAL A 663 -2.36 20.61 -18.96
N LEU A 664 -2.25 21.37 -20.05
CA LEU A 664 -3.36 22.01 -20.74
C LEU A 664 -3.54 21.39 -22.13
N LEU A 665 -4.64 20.67 -22.32
CA LEU A 665 -5.05 20.07 -23.59
C LEU A 665 -5.96 21.04 -24.36
N SER A 666 -5.62 21.35 -25.61
CA SER A 666 -6.44 22.17 -26.50
C SER A 666 -6.94 21.33 -27.68
N ILE A 667 -8.23 21.00 -27.67
CA ILE A 667 -8.92 20.30 -28.76
C ILE A 667 -9.46 21.34 -29.75
N SER A 668 -8.88 21.42 -30.94
CA SER A 668 -9.28 22.39 -31.97
C SER A 668 -9.04 21.83 -33.38
N ASP A 669 -9.79 22.32 -34.36
CA ASP A 669 -9.71 21.87 -35.74
C ASP A 669 -8.93 22.80 -36.68
N GLY A 670 -8.44 23.96 -36.21
CA GLY A 670 -7.62 24.84 -37.05
C GLY A 670 -7.60 26.31 -36.67
N GLN A 671 -7.27 27.15 -37.67
CA GLN A 671 -6.75 28.52 -37.51
C GLN A 671 -7.60 29.45 -36.61
N PRO A 672 -6.94 30.25 -35.75
CA PRO A 672 -7.60 31.33 -35.01
C PRO A 672 -8.20 32.38 -35.96
N LYS A 673 -9.51 32.62 -35.87
CA LYS A 673 -10.21 33.61 -36.68
C LYS A 673 -11.34 34.27 -35.90
N ALA A 674 -11.18 35.55 -35.56
CA ALA A 674 -12.21 36.40 -34.96
C ALA A 674 -12.20 37.84 -35.49
N LEU A 675 -13.34 38.53 -35.38
CA LEU A 675 -13.54 39.90 -35.84
C LEU A 675 -13.10 40.94 -34.77
N PRO A 676 -12.74 42.18 -35.17
CA PRO A 676 -12.58 42.65 -36.55
C PRO A 676 -11.23 42.24 -37.19
N ASP A 677 -10.16 42.13 -36.38
CA ASP A 677 -8.78 41.97 -36.85
C ASP A 677 -8.03 40.90 -36.03
N TYR A 678 -8.56 39.68 -35.89
CA TYR A 678 -7.86 38.56 -35.20
C TYR A 678 -7.72 37.39 -36.17
N SER A 679 -6.65 37.41 -36.97
CA SER A 679 -6.26 36.34 -37.88
C SER A 679 -4.77 36.50 -38.26
N GLY A 680 -4.17 35.46 -38.85
CA GLY A 680 -2.80 35.50 -39.35
C GLY A 680 -1.74 35.77 -38.27
N GLU A 681 -0.82 36.70 -38.52
CA GLU A 681 0.32 36.98 -37.62
C GLU A 681 -0.08 37.46 -36.23
N LYS A 682 -1.15 38.25 -36.11
CA LYS A 682 -1.57 38.83 -34.83
C LYS A 682 -2.11 37.76 -33.88
N ALA A 683 -2.89 36.82 -34.39
CA ALA A 683 -3.38 35.69 -33.60
C ALA A 683 -2.25 34.71 -33.24
N ARG A 684 -1.29 34.51 -34.16
CA ARG A 684 -0.11 33.69 -33.90
C ARG A 684 0.77 34.27 -32.80
N GLN A 685 1.04 35.58 -32.84
CA GLN A 685 1.84 36.27 -31.82
C GLN A 685 1.17 36.22 -30.45
N ASP A 686 -0.15 36.38 -30.41
CA ASP A 686 -0.93 36.30 -29.16
C ASP A 686 -0.85 34.92 -28.51
N ILE A 687 -1.16 33.87 -29.27
CA ILE A 687 -1.06 32.48 -28.78
C ILE A 687 0.38 32.16 -28.34
N GLN A 688 1.38 32.50 -29.16
CA GLN A 688 2.79 32.24 -28.82
C GLN A 688 3.27 33.00 -27.58
N ALA A 689 2.79 34.23 -27.37
CA ALA A 689 3.09 34.98 -26.16
C ALA A 689 2.49 34.31 -24.91
N VAL A 690 1.24 33.85 -24.99
CA VAL A 690 0.59 33.11 -23.89
C VAL A 690 1.33 31.81 -23.61
N LEU A 691 1.66 31.02 -24.63
CA LEU A 691 2.42 29.78 -24.45
C LEU A 691 3.76 30.05 -23.73
N ALA A 692 4.54 31.03 -24.21
CA ALA A 692 5.83 31.37 -23.63
C ALA A 692 5.75 31.89 -22.18
N ASP A 693 4.70 32.64 -21.84
CA ASP A 693 4.50 33.18 -20.49
C ASP A 693 4.24 32.07 -19.46
N TYR A 694 3.49 31.03 -19.84
CA TYR A 694 3.04 29.97 -18.93
C TYR A 694 3.87 28.68 -19.00
N GLU A 695 4.59 28.42 -20.10
CA GLU A 695 5.61 27.37 -20.15
C GLU A 695 6.70 27.62 -19.10
N ARG A 696 7.09 28.89 -18.90
CA ARG A 696 8.03 29.28 -17.83
C ARG A 696 7.48 29.07 -16.42
N LYS A 697 6.16 28.99 -16.26
CA LYS A 697 5.47 28.65 -15.00
C LYS A 697 5.24 27.14 -14.84
N GLY A 698 5.81 26.31 -15.72
CA GLY A 698 5.77 24.85 -15.63
C GLY A 698 4.51 24.21 -16.23
N ILE A 699 3.76 24.93 -17.09
CA ILE A 699 2.57 24.37 -17.76
C ILE A 699 2.98 23.78 -19.13
N LEU A 700 2.57 22.54 -19.35
CA LEU A 700 2.72 21.82 -20.61
C LEU A 700 1.47 22.03 -21.47
N PHE A 701 1.63 22.64 -22.63
CA PHE A 701 0.55 22.83 -23.60
C PHE A 701 0.58 21.72 -24.64
N ILE A 702 -0.57 21.11 -24.91
CA ILE A 702 -0.70 20.02 -25.88
C ILE A 702 -1.88 20.34 -26.80
N ALA A 703 -1.58 20.52 -28.09
CA ALA A 703 -2.58 20.75 -29.12
C ALA A 703 -3.02 19.43 -29.76
N CYS A 704 -4.32 19.17 -29.71
CA CYS A 704 -4.96 18.00 -30.27
C CYS A 704 -5.73 18.43 -31.51
N ALA A 705 -5.13 18.22 -32.68
CA ALA A 705 -5.69 18.66 -33.95
C ALA A 705 -6.71 17.67 -34.50
N ILE A 706 -7.90 18.18 -34.81
CA ILE A 706 -8.96 17.40 -35.44
C ILE A 706 -9.14 17.87 -36.90
N GLY A 707 -8.63 17.13 -37.89
CA GLY A 707 -8.84 17.45 -39.32
C GLY A 707 -7.58 17.73 -40.13
N GLU A 708 -7.71 18.48 -41.22
CA GLU A 708 -6.68 18.63 -42.27
C GLU A 708 -5.64 19.76 -42.00
N ASP A 709 -5.92 20.69 -41.08
CA ASP A 709 -5.08 21.89 -40.81
C ASP A 709 -3.89 21.63 -39.84
N LYS A 710 -3.23 20.48 -40.02
CA LYS A 710 -2.22 19.91 -39.09
C LYS A 710 -0.90 20.70 -39.06
N GLU A 711 -0.39 21.10 -40.22
CA GLU A 711 0.92 21.76 -40.34
C GLU A 711 0.93 23.15 -39.67
N GLN A 712 -0.22 23.82 -39.63
CA GLN A 712 -0.34 25.15 -39.06
C GLN A 712 -0.43 25.11 -37.53
N LEU A 713 -1.20 24.17 -36.96
CA LEU A 713 -1.23 23.95 -35.51
C LEU A 713 0.15 23.48 -34.99
N ARG A 714 0.85 22.63 -35.75
CA ARG A 714 2.24 22.25 -35.47
C ARG A 714 3.19 23.45 -35.45
N THR A 715 2.99 24.42 -36.32
CA THR A 715 3.79 25.67 -36.37
C THR A 715 3.44 26.64 -35.22
N LEU A 716 2.22 26.56 -34.69
CA LEU A 716 1.71 27.42 -33.60
C LEU A 716 2.18 26.95 -32.22
N TYR A 717 2.07 25.64 -31.93
CA TYR A 717 2.37 25.05 -30.61
C TYR A 717 3.78 24.44 -30.50
N GLY A 718 4.49 24.25 -31.63
CA GLY A 718 5.82 23.66 -31.68
C GLY A 718 5.82 22.15 -31.97
N GLU A 719 6.94 21.62 -32.49
CA GLU A 719 7.03 20.25 -33.00
C GLU A 719 6.81 19.14 -31.95
N ASN A 720 7.08 19.43 -30.68
CA ASN A 720 7.02 18.43 -29.59
C ASN A 720 5.71 18.46 -28.79
N ASN A 721 4.84 19.45 -29.02
CA ASN A 721 3.63 19.73 -28.23
C ASN A 721 2.34 19.50 -29.03
N PHE A 722 2.41 18.66 -30.06
CA PHE A 722 1.34 18.41 -31.03
C PHE A 722 1.03 16.92 -31.11
N VAL A 723 -0.25 16.56 -31.03
CA VAL A 723 -0.72 15.18 -31.24
C VAL A 723 -1.58 15.13 -32.49
N ASP A 724 -1.10 14.36 -33.48
CA ASP A 724 -1.83 14.10 -34.71
C ASP A 724 -2.88 13.02 -34.47
N ILE A 725 -4.15 13.42 -34.52
CA ILE A 725 -5.27 12.50 -34.40
C ILE A 725 -5.87 12.34 -35.79
N SER A 726 -5.20 11.51 -36.57
CA SER A 726 -5.58 11.22 -37.96
C SER A 726 -6.89 10.44 -38.05
N ASP A 727 -7.20 9.62 -37.04
CA ASP A 727 -8.47 8.91 -36.91
C ASP A 727 -9.27 9.50 -35.77
N ILE A 728 -10.25 10.34 -36.14
CA ILE A 728 -11.11 11.07 -35.22
C ILE A 728 -11.91 10.11 -34.31
N SER A 729 -12.14 8.87 -34.74
CA SER A 729 -12.83 7.86 -33.93
C SER A 729 -12.00 7.32 -32.77
N THR A 730 -10.68 7.47 -32.81
CA THR A 730 -9.73 7.03 -31.75
C THR A 730 -9.28 8.15 -30.82
N LEU A 731 -9.86 9.34 -30.98
CA LEU A 731 -9.52 10.56 -30.23
C LEU A 731 -9.55 10.34 -28.71
N SER A 732 -10.60 9.71 -28.17
CA SER A 732 -10.71 9.40 -26.74
C SER A 732 -9.55 8.53 -26.25
N GLN A 733 -9.27 7.43 -26.96
CA GLN A 733 -8.22 6.48 -26.59
C GLN A 733 -6.83 7.13 -26.61
N GLN A 734 -6.51 7.88 -27.67
CA GLN A 734 -5.20 8.52 -27.81
C GLN A 734 -4.95 9.60 -26.74
N LEU A 735 -5.98 10.37 -26.40
CA LEU A 735 -5.88 11.36 -25.32
C LEU A 735 -5.69 10.72 -23.96
N LEU A 736 -6.42 9.64 -23.67
CA LEU A 736 -6.25 8.88 -22.43
C LEU A 736 -4.85 8.27 -22.34
N GLN A 737 -4.34 7.68 -23.42
CA GLN A 737 -2.97 7.14 -23.47
C GLN A 737 -1.90 8.23 -23.34
N LEU A 738 -2.15 9.43 -23.86
CA LEU A 738 -1.24 10.55 -23.71
C LEU A 738 -1.17 11.00 -22.26
N ILE A 739 -2.32 11.17 -21.61
CA ILE A 739 -2.37 11.56 -20.19
C ILE A 739 -1.69 10.49 -19.33
N ALA A 740 -1.88 9.21 -19.67
CA ALA A 740 -1.22 8.07 -19.03
C ALA A 740 0.32 8.08 -19.11
N ARG A 741 0.95 8.96 -19.90
CA ARG A 741 2.41 9.13 -19.93
C ARG A 741 2.90 10.21 -18.98
N PHE A 742 2.00 11.10 -18.56
CA PHE A 742 2.27 12.20 -17.63
C PHE A 742 1.81 11.89 -16.20
N VAL A 743 0.98 10.87 -16.08
CA VAL A 743 0.77 10.05 -14.89
C VAL A 743 1.82 8.94 -14.88
#